data_AF-A0ABD2T2K3-F1
#
_entry.id   AF-A0ABD2T2K3-F1
#
_cell.length_a   1.000
_cell.length_b   1.000
_cell.length_c   1.000
_cell.angle_alpha   90.00
_cell.angle_beta   90.00
_cell.angle_gamma   90.00
#
_symmetry.space_group_name_H-M   'P 1'
#
loop_
_entity.id
_entity.type
_entity.pdbx_description
1 polymer ?
#
loop_
_entity_poly.entity_id
_entity_poly.type
_entity_poly.pdbx_seq_one_letter_code
_entity_poly.pdbx_strand_id
1 'polypeptide(L)'
;MEVESPERGKIGGIAIEIPASDDGATIWSPPRVPPRLLQKLSEPKTSSPTAEEIEAKLRGADLRRQKFYEYLSSKARPKPRSPSQSPTHGEDLGQRLEAKLQAAEEKRMSILAQAKLRLAKLDELRQAAKTGAEMRFRQERAELGTKVELRVQQAEVNRMLLLKANRQRRATLRERTSQSLLRRMARESKYKERVRAAICQKRAAAEKKRTGLLEAEKRRACARVMQVRNVVKSISHQEEVKRREMKIKIEDKLQRAKRQREEYLMQRGKAHNSFCDSYDEIHDQADLLSRKLARCWKQFLTRGKTTFHLAKAYTMLSINENAVKVMPFEQLAMKIESPNTLQRAKGLLDRLELRFKLLRDVDSDTSTIGWGDIDHLLNRVATPKKKATPRRSLRSGGAKKTVSNLSVAKTPVKLLRYPVRIVLCAYMILGHPDAVFSGKGEREIALAKSAEKFVREFELLVRIILNGSIQTSDGDSHCGLARRRTFKSQLIEFDSAWCSYLNSFVVWKVKDAQSLEEDLVRAACQLELSMIQKCRITAEGDGGALTHDLKAIQKQVIEDQRLLREKVLNISGGAGIERMDNAISDTRNKYFEAKENGSPVGSPIMQSVSPSPIALASGSSSLGGSNKGGNLLEVSEQKPNCVVRSLFRDELPSKVGSSANNSLQSSHTDEGLVMENELIVNESLHGQHLEFAESSKVADKDDNSIKDKVRETMEKAFWDSVMESMKKDENRYNRVVDLMREARDELCSLAPQSWRQEISEAIDIDILSQFAFLF
;
A
#
# COMPACT_ATOMS: atom_id res chain seq x y z
N MET A 1 19.55 80.93 41.65
CA MET A 1 20.12 79.57 41.67
C MET A 1 19.45 78.76 42.77
N GLU A 2 18.38 78.02 42.55
CA GLU A 2 17.35 78.06 41.49
C GLU A 2 16.02 77.86 42.25
N VAL A 3 15.38 78.88 42.84
CA VAL A 3 14.71 80.08 42.24
C VAL A 3 13.66 79.62 41.21
N GLU A 4 12.34 79.75 41.41
CA GLU A 4 11.58 80.48 42.46
C GLU A 4 10.16 79.90 42.62
N SER A 5 9.45 80.25 43.71
CA SER A 5 8.00 80.03 43.94
C SER A 5 7.28 81.39 44.01
N PRO A 6 5.93 81.53 44.02
CA PRO A 6 5.10 81.14 45.18
C PRO A 6 3.61 80.76 44.90
N GLU A 7 2.83 80.65 45.98
CA GLU A 7 1.50 80.03 46.12
C GLU A 7 0.28 80.96 45.92
N ARG A 8 -0.90 80.35 45.69
CA ARG A 8 -2.24 80.56 46.34
C ARG A 8 -3.36 79.93 45.47
N GLY A 9 -4.48 79.40 45.97
CA GLY A 9 -4.93 79.16 47.34
C GLY A 9 -6.33 78.49 47.39
N LYS A 10 -6.64 77.85 48.53
CA LYS A 10 -7.95 77.35 49.04
C LYS A 10 -9.16 78.29 48.76
N ILE A 11 -10.45 77.93 48.77
CA ILE A 11 -11.27 76.72 49.06
C ILE A 11 -12.69 76.95 48.46
N GLY A 12 -13.45 75.90 48.12
CA GLY A 12 -14.90 76.01 47.87
C GLY A 12 -15.52 74.69 47.42
N GLY A 13 -16.42 74.10 48.23
CA GLY A 13 -16.92 72.73 48.04
C GLY A 13 -17.84 72.55 46.82
N ILE A 14 -17.71 71.38 46.16
CA ILE A 14 -18.53 71.00 44.99
C ILE A 14 -19.79 70.27 45.48
N ALA A 15 -20.96 70.78 45.13
CA ALA A 15 -22.21 70.03 45.20
C ALA A 15 -22.30 69.11 43.96
N ILE A 16 -22.43 67.80 44.18
CA ILE A 16 -22.55 66.81 43.10
C ILE A 16 -23.97 66.24 43.14
N GLU A 17 -24.80 66.63 42.17
CA GLU A 17 -26.02 65.90 41.82
C GLU A 17 -25.68 64.92 40.69
N ILE A 18 -25.87 63.62 40.94
CA ILE A 18 -25.67 62.54 39.96
C ILE A 18 -27.06 62.04 39.52
N PRO A 19 -27.53 62.36 38.30
CA PRO A 19 -28.71 61.73 37.76
C PRO A 19 -28.35 60.35 37.19
N ALA A 20 -28.71 59.29 37.92
CA ALA A 20 -28.95 57.98 37.32
C ALA A 20 -30.34 58.00 36.68
N SER A 21 -30.44 57.82 35.36
CA SER A 21 -31.72 57.78 34.66
C SER A 21 -32.19 56.34 34.44
N ASP A 22 -33.30 56.01 35.07
CA ASP A 22 -34.21 54.96 34.62
C ASP A 22 -35.65 55.50 34.67
N ASP A 23 -36.53 54.97 33.82
CA ASP A 23 -37.97 55.26 33.67
C ASP A 23 -38.47 56.73 33.61
N GLY A 24 -38.72 57.20 32.38
CA GLY A 24 -39.46 58.44 32.10
C GLY A 24 -40.98 58.25 32.12
N ALA A 25 -41.60 58.36 33.29
CA ALA A 25 -43.07 58.44 33.42
C ALA A 25 -43.64 59.81 32.98
N THR A 26 -44.78 59.78 32.30
CA THR A 26 -45.50 60.95 31.76
C THR A 26 -46.06 61.89 32.84
N ILE A 27 -45.43 63.05 33.11
CA ILE A 27 -46.10 64.21 33.75
C ILE A 27 -45.72 65.54 33.09
N TRP A 28 -46.53 65.94 32.11
CA TRP A 28 -47.14 67.26 31.91
C TRP A 28 -46.32 68.53 32.23
N SER A 29 -45.91 69.24 31.18
CA SER A 29 -45.40 70.63 31.23
C SER A 29 -46.39 71.61 30.55
N PRO A 30 -46.50 72.88 31.00
CA PRO A 30 -47.50 73.85 30.52
C PRO A 30 -47.29 74.33 29.06
N PRO A 31 -48.31 74.92 28.41
CA PRO A 31 -48.31 75.16 26.96
C PRO A 31 -47.26 76.16 26.49
N ARG A 32 -46.62 75.80 25.37
CA ARG A 32 -45.52 76.54 24.73
C ARG A 32 -45.94 77.95 24.31
N VAL A 33 -45.34 78.97 24.92
CA VAL A 33 -45.62 80.39 24.61
C VAL A 33 -45.26 80.70 23.14
N PRO A 34 -46.14 81.37 22.35
CA PRO A 34 -45.88 81.67 20.95
C PRO A 34 -44.60 82.49 20.70
N PRO A 35 -43.83 82.24 19.61
CA PRO A 35 -42.54 82.89 19.36
C PRO A 35 -42.55 84.43 19.38
N ARG A 36 -43.66 85.05 18.99
CA ARG A 36 -43.84 86.52 19.02
C ARG A 36 -43.77 87.13 20.42
N LEU A 37 -44.09 86.37 21.46
CA LEU A 37 -43.96 86.82 22.85
C LEU A 37 -42.54 86.61 23.38
N LEU A 38 -41.86 85.53 23.00
CA LEU A 38 -40.44 85.35 23.30
C LEU A 38 -39.58 86.45 22.67
N GLN A 39 -39.88 86.85 21.43
CA GLN A 39 -39.19 87.95 20.75
C GLN A 39 -39.33 89.29 21.51
N LYS A 40 -40.52 89.60 22.05
CA LYS A 40 -40.76 90.78 22.90
C LYS A 40 -40.15 90.70 24.29
N LEU A 41 -39.90 89.50 24.81
CA LEU A 41 -39.21 89.30 26.11
C LEU A 41 -37.69 89.28 25.96
N SER A 42 -37.17 89.06 24.74
CA SER A 42 -35.75 89.19 24.39
C SER A 42 -35.32 90.60 23.96
N GLU A 43 -36.27 91.53 23.78
CA GLU A 43 -35.94 92.95 23.65
C GLU A 43 -35.33 93.43 24.99
N PRO A 44 -34.16 94.11 24.98
CA PRO A 44 -33.50 94.51 26.21
C PRO A 44 -34.40 95.45 27.00
N LYS A 45 -34.54 95.19 28.30
CA LYS A 45 -35.30 96.04 29.24
C LYS A 45 -34.80 97.48 29.14
N THR A 46 -35.51 98.31 28.38
CA THR A 46 -35.45 99.76 28.57
C THR A 46 -35.89 100.06 30.00
N SER A 47 -35.21 101.03 30.62
CA SER A 47 -35.44 101.41 32.01
C SER A 47 -36.93 101.67 32.29
N SER A 48 -37.39 101.27 33.47
CA SER A 48 -38.74 101.58 33.97
C SER A 48 -39.05 103.07 33.74
N PRO A 49 -40.17 103.40 33.07
CA PRO A 49 -40.42 104.77 32.61
C PRO A 49 -40.49 105.73 33.79
N THR A 50 -39.68 106.80 33.72
CA THR A 50 -39.65 107.87 34.71
C THR A 50 -41.03 108.52 34.84
N ALA A 51 -41.38 109.05 36.01
CA ALA A 51 -42.68 109.68 36.26
C ALA A 51 -43.07 110.73 35.20
N GLU A 52 -42.09 111.52 34.74
CA GLU A 52 -42.25 112.51 33.66
C GLU A 52 -42.73 111.91 32.33
N GLU A 53 -42.29 110.70 31.96
CA GLU A 53 -42.80 110.03 30.74
C GLU A 53 -44.26 109.59 30.90
N ILE A 54 -44.65 109.18 32.11
CA ILE A 54 -46.01 108.76 32.43
C ILE A 54 -46.92 109.98 32.35
N GLU A 55 -46.53 111.10 32.96
CA GLU A 55 -47.23 112.38 32.86
C GLU A 55 -47.29 112.93 31.43
N ALA A 56 -46.22 112.80 30.64
CA ALA A 56 -46.22 113.20 29.23
C ALA A 56 -47.20 112.35 28.39
N LYS A 57 -47.27 111.04 28.64
CA LYS A 57 -48.23 110.13 28.00
C LYS A 57 -49.67 110.43 28.40
N LEU A 58 -49.91 110.82 29.66
CA LEU A 58 -51.22 111.27 30.16
C LEU A 58 -51.63 112.62 29.53
N ARG A 59 -50.78 113.66 29.58
CA ARG A 59 -51.03 114.94 28.91
C ARG A 59 -51.29 114.77 27.40
N GLY A 60 -50.55 113.87 26.75
CA GLY A 60 -50.79 113.50 25.35
C GLY A 60 -52.12 112.79 25.11
N ALA A 61 -52.65 112.05 26.09
CA ALA A 61 -53.98 111.44 26.02
C ALA A 61 -55.10 112.49 26.16
N ASP A 62 -54.95 113.45 27.07
CA ASP A 62 -55.94 114.52 27.24
C ASP A 62 -55.96 115.50 26.06
N LEU A 63 -54.81 115.79 25.45
CA LEU A 63 -54.73 116.53 24.17
C LEU A 63 -55.48 115.81 23.04
N ARG A 64 -55.41 114.48 22.96
CA ARG A 64 -56.22 113.69 22.01
C ARG A 64 -57.71 113.77 22.35
N ARG A 65 -58.06 113.77 23.64
CA ARG A 65 -59.45 113.88 24.12
C ARG A 65 -60.04 115.25 23.79
N GLN A 66 -59.30 116.34 23.98
CA GLN A 66 -59.69 117.71 23.60
C GLN A 66 -59.93 117.83 22.10
N LYS A 67 -58.98 117.40 21.26
CA LYS A 67 -59.12 117.40 19.79
C LYS A 67 -60.34 116.58 19.30
N PHE A 68 -60.69 115.52 20.02
CA PHE A 68 -61.90 114.74 19.72
C PHE A 68 -63.18 115.52 20.05
N TYR A 69 -63.22 116.25 21.16
CA TYR A 69 -64.36 117.14 21.47
C TYR A 69 -64.46 118.33 20.49
N GLU A 70 -63.35 118.92 20.05
CA GLU A 70 -63.33 119.95 18.98
C GLU A 70 -63.83 119.40 17.63
N TYR A 71 -63.48 118.15 17.30
CA TYR A 71 -63.99 117.48 16.10
C TYR A 71 -65.51 117.25 16.18
N LEU A 72 -66.03 116.89 17.36
CA LEU A 72 -67.47 116.77 17.58
C LEU A 72 -68.19 118.13 17.53
N SER A 73 -67.63 119.20 18.09
CA SER A 73 -68.25 120.53 18.04
C SER A 73 -68.25 121.15 16.64
N SER A 74 -67.20 120.89 15.84
CA SER A 74 -67.15 121.31 14.43
C SER A 74 -68.11 120.50 13.53
N LYS A 75 -68.40 119.24 13.88
CA LYS A 75 -69.49 118.44 13.29
C LYS A 75 -70.89 118.92 13.68
N ALA A 76 -71.05 119.57 14.83
CA ALA A 76 -72.34 120.01 15.38
C ALA A 76 -72.81 121.40 14.90
N ARG A 77 -72.01 122.15 14.13
CA ARG A 77 -72.47 123.42 13.53
C ARG A 77 -73.48 123.15 12.41
N PRO A 78 -74.66 123.80 12.41
CA PRO A 78 -75.54 123.81 11.24
C PRO A 78 -74.81 124.40 10.03
N LYS A 79 -74.92 123.76 8.86
CA LYS A 79 -74.41 124.34 7.61
C LYS A 79 -75.15 125.65 7.31
N PRO A 80 -74.46 126.75 6.92
CA PRO A 80 -75.12 127.92 6.37
C PRO A 80 -75.86 127.53 5.09
N ARG A 81 -77.10 128.00 4.95
CA ARG A 81 -77.99 127.67 3.84
C ARG A 81 -77.69 128.59 2.66
N SER A 82 -76.99 128.08 1.65
CA SER A 82 -76.72 128.83 0.42
C SER A 82 -78.03 129.18 -0.33
N PRO A 83 -78.09 130.30 -1.08
CA PRO A 83 -79.35 130.79 -1.63
C PRO A 83 -79.92 129.91 -2.76
N SER A 84 -81.25 129.88 -2.84
CA SER A 84 -81.96 129.40 -4.02
C SER A 84 -81.80 130.41 -5.16
N GLN A 85 -81.20 130.00 -6.28
CA GLN A 85 -81.35 130.69 -7.56
C GLN A 85 -82.41 129.97 -8.39
N SER A 86 -83.45 130.72 -8.78
CA SER A 86 -84.49 130.31 -9.72
C SER A 86 -83.93 130.19 -11.15
N PRO A 87 -84.47 129.28 -11.99
CA PRO A 87 -83.99 129.10 -13.35
C PRO A 87 -84.64 130.09 -14.32
N THR A 88 -83.88 130.53 -15.32
CA THR A 88 -84.40 131.14 -16.54
C THR A 88 -83.63 130.59 -17.74
N HIS A 89 -84.34 130.42 -18.85
CA HIS A 89 -83.87 129.95 -20.17
C HIS A 89 -83.67 128.42 -20.32
N GLY A 90 -84.28 127.87 -21.38
CA GLY A 90 -84.50 126.43 -21.57
C GLY A 90 -83.63 125.76 -22.65
N GLU A 91 -82.76 126.51 -23.32
CA GLU A 91 -81.99 126.01 -24.47
C GLU A 91 -80.65 125.33 -24.05
N ASP A 92 -80.17 125.59 -22.83
CA ASP A 92 -78.92 125.00 -22.29
C ASP A 92 -79.08 123.58 -21.71
N LEU A 93 -80.31 123.11 -21.42
CA LEU A 93 -80.50 121.87 -20.67
C LEU A 93 -80.06 120.61 -21.44
N GLY A 94 -80.29 120.58 -22.76
CA GLY A 94 -79.86 119.49 -23.64
C GLY A 94 -78.34 119.40 -23.74
N GLN A 95 -77.69 120.50 -24.12
CA GLN A 95 -76.22 120.58 -24.24
C GLN A 95 -75.53 120.26 -22.91
N ARG A 96 -76.10 120.71 -21.77
CA ARG A 96 -75.57 120.42 -20.43
C ARG A 96 -75.80 118.98 -19.98
N LEU A 97 -76.81 118.28 -20.49
CA LEU A 97 -76.99 116.84 -20.28
C LEU A 97 -75.97 116.05 -21.13
N GLU A 98 -75.83 116.43 -22.40
CA GLU A 98 -74.90 115.80 -23.34
C GLU A 98 -73.44 115.94 -22.87
N ALA A 99 -73.00 117.13 -22.48
CA ALA A 99 -71.68 117.36 -21.89
C ALA A 99 -71.46 116.55 -20.59
N LYS A 100 -72.50 116.32 -19.78
CA LYS A 100 -72.41 115.44 -18.60
C LYS A 100 -72.30 113.95 -18.97
N LEU A 101 -72.98 113.52 -20.03
CA LEU A 101 -72.88 112.15 -20.53
C LEU A 101 -71.50 111.89 -21.15
N GLN A 102 -71.00 112.81 -21.98
CA GLN A 102 -69.65 112.78 -22.54
C GLN A 102 -68.59 112.76 -21.43
N ALA A 103 -68.66 113.67 -20.45
CA ALA A 103 -67.74 113.66 -19.30
C ALA A 103 -67.84 112.40 -18.43
N ALA A 104 -69.02 111.77 -18.34
CA ALA A 104 -69.19 110.49 -17.65
C ALA A 104 -68.61 109.31 -18.45
N GLU A 105 -68.71 109.35 -19.78
CA GLU A 105 -68.10 108.37 -20.69
C GLU A 105 -66.58 108.49 -20.70
N GLU A 106 -66.03 109.69 -20.86
CA GLU A 106 -64.59 109.97 -20.73
C GLU A 106 -64.05 109.50 -19.38
N LYS A 107 -64.78 109.78 -18.28
CA LYS A 107 -64.43 109.29 -16.94
C LYS A 107 -64.47 107.76 -16.85
N ARG A 108 -65.47 107.11 -17.45
CA ARG A 108 -65.55 105.64 -17.54
C ARG A 108 -64.38 105.07 -18.33
N MET A 109 -64.04 105.67 -19.47
CA MET A 109 -62.92 105.26 -20.32
C MET A 109 -61.58 105.48 -19.64
N SER A 110 -61.40 106.58 -18.91
CA SER A 110 -60.24 106.87 -18.07
C SER A 110 -60.07 105.84 -16.95
N ILE A 111 -61.14 105.48 -16.24
CA ILE A 111 -61.13 104.43 -15.21
C ILE A 111 -60.76 103.07 -15.82
N LEU A 112 -61.33 102.71 -16.98
CA LEU A 112 -60.99 101.46 -17.67
C LEU A 112 -59.54 101.44 -18.18
N ALA A 113 -59.02 102.55 -18.71
CA ALA A 113 -57.63 102.68 -19.10
C ALA A 113 -56.69 102.55 -17.89
N GLN A 114 -57.01 103.22 -16.77
CA GLN A 114 -56.22 103.12 -15.54
C GLN A 114 -56.28 101.71 -14.92
N ALA A 115 -57.41 101.00 -15.02
CA ALA A 115 -57.54 99.61 -14.61
C ALA A 115 -56.70 98.67 -15.49
N LYS A 116 -56.76 98.82 -16.83
CA LYS A 116 -55.92 98.07 -17.78
C LYS A 116 -54.43 98.30 -17.52
N LEU A 117 -54.01 99.55 -17.28
CA LEU A 117 -52.63 99.90 -16.94
C LEU A 117 -52.17 99.21 -15.63
N ARG A 118 -53.01 99.23 -14.59
CA ARG A 118 -52.72 98.53 -13.32
C ARG A 118 -52.58 97.02 -13.50
N LEU A 119 -53.47 96.41 -14.30
CA LEU A 119 -53.41 94.97 -14.58
C LEU A 119 -52.13 94.60 -15.33
N ALA A 120 -51.79 95.34 -16.40
CA ALA A 120 -50.55 95.14 -17.16
C ALA A 120 -49.30 95.24 -16.26
N LYS A 121 -49.26 96.19 -15.34
CA LYS A 121 -48.15 96.33 -14.36
C LYS A 121 -48.08 95.16 -13.36
N LEU A 122 -49.23 94.58 -12.97
CA LEU A 122 -49.25 93.38 -12.12
C LEU A 122 -48.79 92.14 -12.88
N ASP A 123 -49.17 92.00 -14.16
CA ASP A 123 -48.70 90.90 -15.01
C ASP A 123 -47.21 91.01 -15.34
N GLU A 124 -46.68 92.22 -15.56
CA GLU A 124 -45.24 92.49 -15.69
C GLU A 124 -44.48 92.04 -14.43
N LEU A 125 -44.94 92.44 -13.24
CA LEU A 125 -44.36 91.99 -11.96
C LEU A 125 -44.45 90.46 -11.77
N ARG A 126 -45.56 89.84 -12.17
CA ARG A 126 -45.74 88.38 -12.14
C ARG A 126 -44.76 87.68 -13.09
N GLN A 127 -44.58 88.20 -14.31
CA GLN A 127 -43.63 87.66 -15.28
C GLN A 127 -42.19 87.82 -14.79
N ALA A 128 -41.81 88.99 -14.25
CA ALA A 128 -40.49 89.23 -13.65
C ALA A 128 -40.22 88.31 -12.44
N ALA A 129 -41.22 88.06 -11.60
CA ALA A 129 -41.10 87.10 -10.50
C ALA A 129 -40.92 85.65 -11.01
N LYS A 130 -41.65 85.26 -12.07
CA LYS A 130 -41.53 83.95 -12.71
C LYS A 130 -40.15 83.76 -13.34
N THR A 131 -39.68 84.70 -14.17
CA THR A 131 -38.36 84.62 -14.81
C THR A 131 -37.24 84.67 -13.77
N GLY A 132 -37.35 85.51 -12.74
CA GLY A 132 -36.40 85.55 -11.63
C GLY A 132 -36.31 84.22 -10.86
N ALA A 133 -37.42 83.52 -10.66
CA ALA A 133 -37.42 82.18 -10.07
C ALA A 133 -36.81 81.13 -11.01
N GLU A 134 -37.18 81.12 -12.29
CA GLU A 134 -36.58 80.22 -13.30
C GLU A 134 -35.06 80.42 -13.42
N MET A 135 -34.57 81.65 -13.37
CA MET A 135 -33.15 81.95 -13.46
C MET A 135 -32.37 81.45 -12.23
N ARG A 136 -32.92 81.59 -11.01
CA ARG A 136 -32.33 80.99 -9.80
C ARG A 136 -32.23 79.47 -9.91
N PHE A 137 -33.31 78.79 -10.30
CA PHE A 137 -33.28 77.33 -10.50
C PHE A 137 -32.29 76.90 -11.59
N ARG A 138 -32.13 77.67 -12.68
CA ARG A 138 -31.12 77.40 -13.71
C ARG A 138 -29.69 77.56 -13.17
N GLN A 139 -29.43 78.60 -12.37
CA GLN A 139 -28.13 78.83 -11.72
C GLN A 139 -27.80 77.72 -10.71
N GLU A 140 -28.72 77.40 -9.79
CA GLU A 140 -28.57 76.30 -8.83
C GLU A 140 -28.31 74.97 -9.54
N ARG A 141 -29.04 74.67 -10.63
CA ARG A 141 -28.83 73.44 -11.41
C ARG A 141 -27.45 73.40 -12.09
N ALA A 142 -26.94 74.54 -12.58
CA ALA A 142 -25.61 74.63 -13.17
C ALA A 142 -24.50 74.48 -12.11
N GLU A 143 -24.65 75.12 -10.95
CA GLU A 143 -23.74 74.95 -9.82
C GLU A 143 -23.71 73.51 -9.29
N LEU A 144 -24.88 72.86 -9.17
CA LEU A 144 -24.95 71.46 -8.77
C LEU A 144 -24.35 70.55 -9.84
N GLY A 145 -24.56 70.83 -11.12
CA GLY A 145 -23.90 70.13 -12.23
C GLY A 145 -22.38 70.14 -12.10
N THR A 146 -21.77 71.33 -12.02
CA THR A 146 -20.30 71.46 -11.87
C THR A 146 -19.77 70.84 -10.58
N LYS A 147 -20.51 70.94 -9.45
CA LYS A 147 -20.16 70.26 -8.18
C LYS A 147 -20.21 68.73 -8.30
N VAL A 148 -21.15 68.18 -9.07
CA VAL A 148 -21.24 66.74 -9.35
C VAL A 148 -20.11 66.29 -10.28
N GLU A 149 -19.87 67.01 -11.38
CA GLU A 149 -18.80 66.71 -12.33
C GLU A 149 -17.42 66.69 -11.65
N LEU A 150 -17.11 67.69 -10.83
CA LEU A 150 -15.84 67.74 -10.08
C LEU A 150 -15.71 66.56 -9.11
N ARG A 151 -16.79 66.16 -8.42
CA ARG A 151 -16.79 64.97 -7.55
C ARG A 151 -16.61 63.68 -8.32
N VAL A 152 -17.19 63.54 -9.53
CA VAL A 152 -17.00 62.38 -10.40
C VAL A 152 -15.54 62.30 -10.86
N GLN A 153 -14.98 63.40 -11.37
CA GLN A 153 -13.55 63.46 -11.77
C GLN A 153 -12.62 63.11 -10.60
N GLN A 154 -12.87 63.65 -9.40
CA GLN A 154 -12.10 63.30 -8.20
C GLN A 154 -12.22 61.80 -7.83
N ALA A 155 -13.42 61.23 -7.95
CA ALA A 155 -13.65 59.81 -7.71
C ALA A 155 -12.93 58.92 -8.75
N GLU A 156 -12.87 59.33 -10.01
CA GLU A 156 -12.13 58.64 -11.07
C GLU A 156 -10.62 58.70 -10.84
N VAL A 157 -10.06 59.87 -10.47
CA VAL A 157 -8.65 60.02 -10.09
C VAL A 157 -8.32 59.11 -8.90
N ASN A 158 -9.16 59.11 -7.85
CA ASN A 158 -8.99 58.25 -6.69
C ASN A 158 -9.05 56.75 -7.06
N ARG A 159 -9.98 56.36 -7.94
CA ARG A 159 -10.09 54.99 -8.47
C ARG A 159 -8.84 54.59 -9.25
N MET A 160 -8.31 55.47 -10.10
CA MET A 160 -7.11 55.23 -10.88
C MET A 160 -5.85 55.12 -10.01
N LEU A 161 -5.71 55.93 -8.96
CA LEU A 161 -4.65 55.82 -7.97
C LEU A 161 -4.70 54.47 -7.23
N LEU A 162 -5.89 54.04 -6.76
CA LEU A 162 -6.07 52.75 -6.10
C LEU A 162 -5.73 51.58 -7.03
N LEU A 163 -6.14 51.63 -8.30
CA LEU A 163 -5.79 50.64 -9.32
C LEU A 163 -4.28 50.60 -9.60
N LYS A 164 -3.61 51.77 -9.68
CA LYS A 164 -2.15 51.89 -9.86
C LYS A 164 -1.40 51.28 -8.67
N ALA A 165 -1.79 51.61 -7.44
CA ALA A 165 -1.22 51.05 -6.22
C ALA A 165 -1.40 49.52 -6.16
N ASN A 166 -2.58 49.01 -6.51
CA ASN A 166 -2.84 47.56 -6.55
C ASN A 166 -2.03 46.85 -7.65
N ARG A 167 -1.84 47.46 -8.83
CA ARG A 167 -0.93 46.95 -9.88
C ARG A 167 0.51 46.88 -9.38
N GLN A 168 1.01 47.92 -8.70
CA GLN A 168 2.36 47.96 -8.11
C GLN A 168 2.55 46.91 -7.00
N ARG A 169 1.57 46.73 -6.10
CA ARG A 169 1.59 45.66 -5.07
C ARG A 169 1.64 44.27 -5.70
N ARG A 170 0.87 44.03 -6.77
CA ARG A 170 0.92 42.75 -7.52
C ARG A 170 2.27 42.55 -8.24
N ALA A 171 2.83 43.60 -8.84
CA ALA A 171 4.14 43.54 -9.51
C ALA A 171 5.27 43.21 -8.52
N THR A 172 5.37 43.96 -7.42
CA THR A 172 6.38 43.73 -6.36
C THR A 172 6.23 42.36 -5.69
N LEU A 173 5.00 41.85 -5.52
CA LEU A 173 4.79 40.48 -5.04
C LEU A 173 5.30 39.44 -6.06
N ARG A 174 4.98 39.60 -7.35
CA ARG A 174 5.47 38.72 -8.43
C ARG A 174 7.00 38.73 -8.52
N GLU A 175 7.63 39.89 -8.36
CA GLU A 175 9.08 40.02 -8.33
C GLU A 175 9.71 39.32 -7.10
N ARG A 176 9.13 39.51 -5.91
CA ARG A 176 9.57 38.81 -4.70
C ARG A 176 9.43 37.29 -4.83
N THR A 177 8.35 36.79 -5.45
CA THR A 177 8.19 35.35 -5.67
C THR A 177 9.17 34.83 -6.74
N SER A 178 9.39 35.54 -7.84
CA SER A 178 10.37 35.13 -8.86
C SER A 178 11.81 35.14 -8.32
N GLN A 179 12.22 36.19 -7.59
CA GLN A 179 13.53 36.23 -6.93
C GLN A 179 13.69 35.10 -5.89
N SER A 180 12.64 34.78 -5.12
CA SER A 180 12.66 33.67 -4.16
C SER A 180 12.81 32.31 -4.85
N LEU A 181 12.06 32.10 -5.96
CA LEU A 181 12.17 30.91 -6.80
C LEU A 181 13.56 30.77 -7.42
N LEU A 182 14.14 31.83 -7.98
CA LEU A 182 15.50 31.83 -8.52
C LEU A 182 16.55 31.48 -7.45
N ARG A 183 16.45 32.06 -6.25
CA ARG A 183 17.32 31.73 -5.11
C ARG A 183 17.18 30.27 -4.69
N ARG A 184 15.96 29.72 -4.70
CA ARG A 184 15.70 28.30 -4.44
C ARG A 184 16.30 27.40 -5.53
N MET A 185 16.08 27.72 -6.80
CA MET A 185 16.64 26.98 -7.95
C MET A 185 18.17 26.96 -7.93
N ALA A 186 18.82 28.08 -7.60
CA ALA A 186 20.27 28.15 -7.44
C ALA A 186 20.80 27.27 -6.29
N ARG A 187 20.08 27.20 -5.16
CA ARG A 187 20.40 26.28 -4.05
C ARG A 187 20.22 24.82 -4.46
N GLU A 188 19.15 24.50 -5.18
CA GLU A 188 18.88 23.15 -5.69
C GLU A 188 19.92 22.71 -6.76
N SER A 189 20.38 23.62 -7.63
CA SER A 189 21.48 23.34 -8.58
C SER A 189 22.78 23.03 -7.85
N LYS A 190 23.22 23.91 -6.94
CA LYS A 190 24.42 23.70 -6.11
C LYS A 190 24.36 22.40 -5.31
N TYR A 191 23.18 21.98 -4.85
CA TYR A 191 23.00 20.68 -4.22
C TYR A 191 23.17 19.52 -5.23
N LYS A 192 22.52 19.60 -6.40
CA LYS A 192 22.66 18.58 -7.47
C LYS A 192 24.10 18.44 -7.95
N GLU A 193 24.84 19.54 -8.09
CA GLU A 193 26.28 19.57 -8.41
C GLU A 193 27.11 18.85 -7.35
N ARG A 194 26.91 19.16 -6.06
CA ARG A 194 27.59 18.45 -4.95
C ARG A 194 27.29 16.96 -4.93
N VAL A 195 26.04 16.56 -5.20
CA VAL A 195 25.65 15.14 -5.30
C VAL A 195 26.35 14.46 -6.49
N ARG A 196 26.38 15.10 -7.66
CA ARG A 196 27.12 14.59 -8.84
C ARG A 196 28.60 14.44 -8.53
N ALA A 197 29.25 15.45 -7.95
CA ALA A 197 30.66 15.40 -7.55
C ALA A 197 30.93 14.25 -6.56
N ALA A 198 30.09 14.07 -5.54
CA ALA A 198 30.21 12.97 -4.57
C ALA A 198 30.02 11.58 -5.22
N ILE A 199 29.17 11.45 -6.23
CA ILE A 199 29.02 10.21 -7.02
C ILE A 199 30.28 9.94 -7.84
N CYS A 200 30.81 10.96 -8.54
CA CYS A 200 32.06 10.83 -9.30
C CYS A 200 33.25 10.47 -8.40
N GLN A 201 33.38 11.11 -7.23
CA GLN A 201 34.40 10.78 -6.23
C GLN A 201 34.28 9.33 -5.72
N LYS A 202 33.05 8.86 -5.45
CA LYS A 202 32.80 7.45 -5.08
C LYS A 202 33.16 6.48 -6.19
N ARG A 203 32.89 6.81 -7.45
CA ARG A 203 33.28 6.00 -8.63
C ARG A 203 34.81 5.94 -8.75
N ALA A 204 35.50 7.08 -8.72
CA ALA A 204 36.97 7.14 -8.77
C ALA A 204 37.63 6.38 -7.60
N ALA A 205 37.08 6.48 -6.39
CA ALA A 205 37.57 5.72 -5.23
C ALA A 205 37.32 4.21 -5.34
N ALA A 206 36.21 3.78 -5.95
CA ALA A 206 35.94 2.37 -6.23
C ALA A 206 36.87 1.84 -7.34
N GLU A 207 37.12 2.63 -8.38
CA GLU A 207 38.04 2.29 -9.46
C GLU A 207 39.48 2.17 -8.97
N LYS A 208 39.98 3.13 -8.16
CA LYS A 208 41.30 3.04 -7.53
C LYS A 208 41.47 1.78 -6.66
N LYS A 209 40.39 1.31 -6.01
CA LYS A 209 40.40 0.03 -5.29
C LYS A 209 40.43 -1.17 -6.24
N ARG A 210 39.65 -1.14 -7.33
CA ARG A 210 39.63 -2.19 -8.37
C ARG A 210 41.02 -2.35 -9.01
N THR A 211 41.65 -1.26 -9.45
CA THR A 211 42.99 -1.30 -10.04
C THR A 211 44.04 -1.77 -9.03
N GLY A 212 44.01 -1.27 -7.79
CA GLY A 212 44.93 -1.71 -6.73
C GLY A 212 44.83 -3.21 -6.42
N LEU A 213 43.63 -3.80 -6.42
CA LEU A 213 43.43 -5.24 -6.27
C LEU A 213 43.98 -6.04 -7.46
N LEU A 214 43.69 -5.60 -8.69
CA LEU A 214 44.18 -6.24 -9.92
C LEU A 214 45.72 -6.18 -10.01
N GLU A 215 46.34 -5.06 -9.63
CA GLU A 215 47.79 -4.98 -9.56
C GLU A 215 48.38 -5.88 -8.47
N ALA A 216 47.74 -5.99 -7.30
CA ALA A 216 48.19 -6.89 -6.23
C ALA A 216 48.04 -8.37 -6.63
N GLU A 217 47.06 -8.70 -7.46
CA GLU A 217 46.93 -10.02 -8.09
C GLU A 217 47.99 -10.25 -9.17
N LYS A 218 48.22 -9.29 -10.06
CA LYS A 218 49.31 -9.33 -11.05
C LYS A 218 50.68 -9.53 -10.38
N ARG A 219 50.98 -8.78 -9.31
CA ARG A 219 52.21 -8.95 -8.51
C ARG A 219 52.34 -10.35 -7.92
N ARG A 220 51.25 -10.92 -7.36
CA ARG A 220 51.24 -12.30 -6.83
C ARG A 220 51.41 -13.34 -7.94
N ALA A 221 50.83 -13.15 -9.12
CA ALA A 221 51.03 -14.03 -10.27
C ALA A 221 52.50 -13.98 -10.75
N CYS A 222 53.08 -12.78 -10.91
CA CYS A 222 54.49 -12.62 -11.24
C CYS A 222 55.41 -13.28 -10.21
N ALA A 223 55.11 -13.16 -8.91
CA ALA A 223 55.88 -13.81 -7.85
C ALA A 223 55.86 -15.35 -7.97
N ARG A 224 54.70 -15.96 -8.24
CA ARG A 224 54.60 -17.41 -8.50
C ARG A 224 55.41 -17.83 -9.73
N VAL A 225 55.34 -17.07 -10.82
CA VAL A 225 56.14 -17.34 -12.03
C VAL A 225 57.65 -17.25 -11.74
N MET A 226 58.08 -16.30 -10.91
CA MET A 226 59.48 -16.21 -10.48
C MET A 226 59.90 -17.37 -9.58
N GLN A 227 59.03 -17.83 -8.66
CA GLN A 227 59.28 -19.05 -7.88
C GLN A 227 59.45 -20.28 -8.78
N VAL A 228 58.55 -20.49 -9.75
CA VAL A 228 58.65 -21.60 -10.72
C VAL A 228 59.95 -21.51 -11.53
N ARG A 229 60.32 -20.32 -12.02
CA ARG A 229 61.60 -20.12 -12.72
C ARG A 229 62.81 -20.44 -11.86
N ASN A 230 62.78 -20.12 -10.56
CA ASN A 230 63.87 -20.45 -9.64
C ASN A 230 63.94 -21.95 -9.36
N VAL A 231 62.79 -22.62 -9.19
CA VAL A 231 62.72 -24.09 -9.04
C VAL A 231 63.25 -24.80 -10.29
N VAL A 232 62.83 -24.38 -11.50
CA VAL A 232 63.35 -24.93 -12.77
C VAL A 232 64.86 -24.76 -12.90
N LYS A 233 65.41 -23.59 -12.54
CA LYS A 233 66.87 -23.38 -12.49
C LYS A 233 67.56 -24.31 -11.48
N SER A 234 66.96 -24.51 -10.31
CA SER A 234 67.49 -25.41 -9.27
C SER A 234 67.49 -26.87 -9.74
N ILE A 235 66.42 -27.34 -10.37
CA ILE A 235 66.32 -28.69 -10.94
C ILE A 235 67.35 -28.88 -12.06
N SER A 236 67.46 -27.92 -12.98
CA SER A 236 68.46 -27.96 -14.06
C SER A 236 69.89 -28.00 -13.51
N HIS A 237 70.19 -27.25 -12.44
CA HIS A 237 71.48 -27.31 -11.76
C HIS A 237 71.69 -28.65 -11.04
N GLN A 238 70.67 -29.19 -10.36
CA GLN A 238 70.73 -30.49 -9.71
C GLN A 238 70.96 -31.63 -10.71
N GLU A 239 70.30 -31.59 -11.88
CA GLU A 239 70.57 -32.50 -12.98
C GLU A 239 71.98 -32.35 -13.52
N GLU A 240 72.48 -31.12 -13.68
CA GLU A 240 73.85 -30.88 -14.11
C GLU A 240 74.87 -31.45 -13.11
N VAL A 241 74.66 -31.25 -11.80
CA VAL A 241 75.46 -31.87 -10.74
C VAL A 241 75.37 -33.39 -10.80
N LYS A 242 74.18 -33.98 -10.92
CA LYS A 242 74.01 -35.44 -11.11
C LYS A 242 74.74 -35.97 -12.36
N ARG A 243 74.73 -35.23 -13.47
CA ARG A 243 75.47 -35.59 -14.70
C ARG A 243 76.99 -35.51 -14.47
N ARG A 244 77.48 -34.48 -13.77
CA ARG A 244 78.90 -34.37 -13.36
C ARG A 244 79.31 -35.49 -12.41
N GLU A 245 78.50 -35.80 -11.40
CA GLU A 245 78.71 -36.93 -10.51
C GLU A 245 78.71 -38.27 -11.26
N MET A 246 77.79 -38.48 -12.19
CA MET A 246 77.75 -39.70 -13.00
C MET A 246 78.97 -39.81 -13.91
N LYS A 247 79.43 -38.69 -14.49
CA LYS A 247 80.71 -38.63 -15.22
C LYS A 247 81.87 -39.02 -14.31
N ILE A 248 81.98 -38.41 -13.12
CA ILE A 248 83.02 -38.75 -12.12
C ILE A 248 82.90 -40.21 -11.71
N LYS A 249 81.70 -40.73 -11.43
CA LYS A 249 81.45 -42.15 -11.10
C LYS A 249 81.84 -43.09 -12.25
N ILE A 250 81.70 -42.68 -13.51
CA ILE A 250 82.13 -43.45 -14.69
C ILE A 250 83.66 -43.38 -14.85
N GLU A 251 84.28 -42.22 -14.64
CA GLU A 251 85.74 -42.05 -14.63
C GLU A 251 86.38 -42.82 -13.48
N ASP A 252 85.80 -42.79 -12.29
CA ASP A 252 86.12 -43.60 -11.12
C ASP A 252 85.94 -45.09 -11.38
N LYS A 253 84.85 -45.50 -12.07
CA LYS A 253 84.64 -46.89 -12.48
C LYS A 253 85.62 -47.30 -13.57
N LEU A 254 86.06 -46.40 -14.43
CA LEU A 254 87.08 -46.67 -15.45
C LEU A 254 88.47 -46.81 -14.79
N GLN A 255 88.81 -45.92 -13.85
CA GLN A 255 90.01 -46.05 -13.04
C GLN A 255 89.97 -47.29 -12.14
N ARG A 256 88.83 -47.56 -11.50
CA ARG A 256 88.62 -48.80 -10.73
C ARG A 256 88.59 -50.02 -11.63
N ALA A 257 88.14 -49.96 -12.88
CA ALA A 257 88.24 -51.08 -13.82
C ALA A 257 89.66 -51.26 -14.35
N LYS A 258 90.50 -50.21 -14.39
CA LYS A 258 91.95 -50.33 -14.62
C LYS A 258 92.64 -50.97 -13.42
N ARG A 259 92.43 -50.42 -12.21
CA ARG A 259 92.91 -51.02 -10.94
C ARG A 259 92.37 -52.42 -10.73
N GLN A 260 91.12 -52.71 -11.08
CA GLN A 260 90.53 -54.05 -11.02
C GLN A 260 90.98 -54.93 -12.16
N ARG A 261 91.47 -54.40 -13.29
CA ARG A 261 92.15 -55.23 -14.29
C ARG A 261 93.54 -55.62 -13.80
N GLU A 262 94.22 -54.72 -13.08
CA GLU A 262 95.46 -54.98 -12.35
C GLU A 262 95.23 -55.92 -11.14
N GLU A 263 94.15 -55.75 -10.37
CA GLU A 263 93.79 -56.56 -9.20
C GLU A 263 93.09 -57.87 -9.57
N TYR A 264 92.38 -58.00 -10.69
CA TYR A 264 91.77 -59.26 -11.15
C TYR A 264 92.79 -60.12 -11.93
N LEU A 265 93.87 -59.51 -12.42
CA LEU A 265 95.12 -60.22 -12.70
C LEU A 265 95.78 -60.77 -11.41
N MET A 266 95.53 -60.16 -10.24
CA MET A 266 96.06 -60.60 -8.94
C MET A 266 95.09 -61.47 -8.10
N GLN A 267 93.77 -61.34 -8.28
CA GLN A 267 92.73 -61.83 -7.37
C GLN A 267 91.45 -62.23 -8.12
N ARG A 268 91.43 -63.46 -8.58
CA ARG A 268 90.24 -64.16 -9.10
C ARG A 268 89.40 -64.70 -7.92
N GLY A 269 88.42 -63.95 -7.40
CA GLY A 269 87.57 -64.48 -6.31
C GLY A 269 86.41 -63.63 -5.72
N LYS A 270 85.20 -63.79 -6.27
CA LYS A 270 83.86 -63.54 -5.67
C LYS A 270 83.42 -62.08 -5.37
N ALA A 271 82.14 -61.93 -5.00
CA ALA A 271 81.23 -60.92 -5.57
C ALA A 271 80.31 -60.13 -4.57
N HIS A 272 79.32 -59.41 -5.13
CA HIS A 272 78.67 -58.17 -4.64
C HIS A 272 77.41 -58.28 -3.72
N ASN A 273 77.30 -57.26 -2.84
CA ASN A 273 76.19 -56.32 -2.53
C ASN A 273 74.73 -56.71 -2.22
N SER A 274 74.16 -55.83 -1.38
CA SER A 274 72.79 -55.58 -0.89
C SER A 274 71.79 -54.95 -1.87
N PHE A 275 70.46 -55.04 -1.61
CA PHE A 275 69.54 -53.94 -1.17
C PHE A 275 68.05 -54.31 -1.35
N CYS A 276 67.16 -53.88 -0.43
CA CYS A 276 65.80 -53.37 -0.74
C CYS A 276 65.12 -52.81 0.52
N ASP A 277 64.43 -51.66 0.41
CA ASP A 277 63.35 -51.21 1.32
C ASP A 277 62.52 -50.13 0.61
N SER A 278 61.21 -50.31 0.49
CA SER A 278 60.25 -49.32 -0.05
C SER A 278 58.79 -49.79 0.10
N TYR A 279 58.18 -49.63 1.28
CA TYR A 279 56.75 -49.92 1.49
C TYR A 279 55.94 -48.87 2.28
N ASP A 280 56.58 -47.85 2.88
CA ASP A 280 55.92 -46.99 3.89
C ASP A 280 55.05 -45.83 3.35
N GLU A 281 55.23 -45.36 2.11
CA GLU A 281 54.58 -44.11 1.64
C GLU A 281 53.05 -44.19 1.45
N ILE A 282 52.44 -45.38 1.46
CA ILE A 282 51.02 -45.55 1.11
C ILE A 282 50.08 -45.35 2.33
N HIS A 283 50.53 -45.64 3.55
CA HIS A 283 49.67 -45.58 4.74
C HIS A 283 49.40 -44.16 5.27
N ASP A 284 50.36 -43.24 5.18
CA ASP A 284 50.23 -41.89 5.74
C ASP A 284 49.14 -41.03 5.06
N GLN A 285 48.86 -41.28 3.78
CA GLN A 285 47.92 -40.48 3.00
C GLN A 285 46.46 -40.72 3.37
N ALA A 286 46.09 -41.97 3.70
CA ALA A 286 44.75 -42.33 4.16
C ALA A 286 44.44 -41.68 5.52
N ASP A 287 45.43 -41.67 6.41
CA ASP A 287 45.27 -41.23 7.79
C ASP A 287 45.16 -39.69 7.93
N LEU A 288 45.65 -38.94 6.94
CA LEU A 288 45.42 -37.50 6.85
C LEU A 288 43.97 -37.15 6.45
N LEU A 289 43.29 -38.01 5.68
CA LEU A 289 41.91 -37.81 5.23
C LEU A 289 40.90 -38.11 6.33
N SER A 290 41.07 -39.23 7.06
CA SER A 290 40.23 -39.60 8.22
C SER A 290 40.18 -38.46 9.27
N ARG A 291 41.35 -37.91 9.62
CA ARG A 291 41.50 -36.78 10.56
C ARG A 291 40.90 -35.46 10.05
N LYS A 292 40.69 -35.28 8.74
CA LYS A 292 39.96 -34.13 8.17
C LYS A 292 38.44 -34.35 8.28
N LEU A 293 37.97 -35.54 7.89
CA LEU A 293 36.55 -35.92 7.96
C LEU A 293 36.00 -35.81 9.39
N ALA A 294 36.73 -36.36 10.37
CA ALA A 294 36.37 -36.31 11.79
C ALA A 294 36.27 -34.88 12.36
N ARG A 295 37.11 -33.94 11.89
CA ARG A 295 37.03 -32.52 12.27
C ARG A 295 35.80 -31.84 11.68
N CYS A 296 35.49 -32.11 10.42
CA CYS A 296 34.26 -31.60 9.77
C CYS A 296 32.99 -32.12 10.47
N TRP A 297 32.95 -33.42 10.82
CA TRP A 297 31.83 -34.04 11.54
C TRP A 297 31.62 -33.43 12.94
N LYS A 298 32.69 -33.29 13.73
CA LYS A 298 32.61 -32.63 15.05
C LYS A 298 32.17 -31.15 14.93
N GLN A 299 32.56 -30.45 13.87
CA GLN A 299 32.11 -29.08 13.61
C GLN A 299 30.65 -29.00 13.11
N PHE A 300 30.13 -30.06 12.47
CA PHE A 300 28.73 -30.15 12.05
C PHE A 300 27.80 -30.35 13.25
N LEU A 301 28.14 -31.29 14.16
CA LEU A 301 27.39 -31.56 15.39
C LEU A 301 27.37 -30.35 16.34
N THR A 302 28.54 -29.76 16.63
CA THR A 302 28.64 -28.60 17.55
C THR A 302 27.90 -27.35 17.06
N ARG A 303 27.57 -27.25 15.77
CA ARG A 303 26.79 -26.14 15.20
C ARG A 303 25.27 -26.30 15.35
N GLY A 304 24.76 -27.42 15.87
CA GLY A 304 23.33 -27.64 16.13
C GLY A 304 22.44 -27.64 14.88
N LYS A 305 22.96 -28.05 13.72
CA LYS A 305 22.25 -27.96 12.42
C LYS A 305 21.71 -29.30 11.90
N THR A 306 21.66 -30.34 12.73
CA THR A 306 21.05 -31.63 12.34
C THR A 306 19.54 -31.46 12.14
N THR A 307 18.95 -32.31 11.29
CA THR A 307 17.49 -32.33 11.07
C THR A 307 16.74 -32.61 12.37
N PHE A 308 17.24 -33.56 13.16
CA PHE A 308 16.73 -33.87 14.50
C PHE A 308 16.73 -32.64 15.43
N HIS A 309 17.84 -31.90 15.52
CA HIS A 309 17.90 -30.71 16.39
C HIS A 309 16.95 -29.60 15.93
N LEU A 310 16.82 -29.38 14.62
CA LEU A 310 15.89 -28.40 14.06
C LEU A 310 14.42 -28.79 14.29
N ALA A 311 14.08 -30.07 14.15
CA ALA A 311 12.75 -30.60 14.48
C ALA A 311 12.45 -30.46 15.97
N LYS A 312 13.39 -30.79 16.86
CA LYS A 312 13.25 -30.65 18.31
C LYS A 312 13.12 -29.18 18.74
N ALA A 313 13.86 -28.27 18.09
CA ALA A 313 13.74 -26.83 18.32
C ALA A 313 12.40 -26.25 17.85
N TYR A 314 11.77 -26.87 16.84
CA TYR A 314 10.42 -26.53 16.37
C TYR A 314 9.34 -27.07 17.31
N THR A 315 9.39 -28.33 17.75
CA THR A 315 8.37 -28.89 18.68
C THR A 315 8.36 -28.17 20.04
N MET A 316 9.51 -27.63 20.48
CA MET A 316 9.60 -26.71 21.63
C MET A 316 8.78 -25.40 21.49
N LEU A 317 8.28 -25.06 20.31
CA LEU A 317 7.38 -23.90 20.12
C LEU A 317 5.92 -24.22 20.51
N SER A 318 5.59 -25.51 20.66
CA SER A 318 4.24 -26.00 21.00
C SER A 318 3.14 -25.51 20.03
N ILE A 319 3.47 -25.43 18.74
CA ILE A 319 2.52 -25.16 17.65
C ILE A 319 2.17 -26.50 17.02
N ASN A 320 1.19 -27.19 17.62
CA ASN A 320 0.70 -28.50 17.19
C ASN A 320 -0.83 -28.41 16.99
N GLU A 321 -1.42 -29.26 16.15
CA GLU A 321 -2.85 -29.32 15.84
C GLU A 321 -3.75 -29.17 17.09
N ASN A 322 -3.51 -30.00 18.11
CA ASN A 322 -4.31 -30.01 19.34
C ASN A 322 -4.14 -28.72 20.18
N ALA A 323 -2.93 -28.14 20.20
CA ALA A 323 -2.67 -26.91 20.95
C ALA A 323 -3.29 -25.69 20.26
N VAL A 324 -3.37 -25.71 18.92
CA VAL A 324 -3.89 -24.64 18.08
C VAL A 324 -5.42 -24.60 18.09
N LYS A 325 -6.11 -25.75 18.21
CA LYS A 325 -7.57 -25.82 18.37
C LYS A 325 -8.10 -25.31 19.72
N VAL A 326 -7.25 -25.23 20.75
CA VAL A 326 -7.62 -24.85 22.13
C VAL A 326 -7.14 -23.44 22.52
N MET A 327 -6.11 -22.92 21.87
CA MET A 327 -5.54 -21.60 22.14
C MET A 327 -6.42 -20.47 21.57
N PRO A 328 -6.57 -19.29 22.20
CA PRO A 328 -7.23 -18.14 21.59
C PRO A 328 -6.46 -17.56 20.39
N PHE A 329 -7.19 -16.96 19.45
CA PHE A 329 -6.65 -16.44 18.18
C PHE A 329 -5.52 -15.42 18.37
N GLU A 330 -5.68 -14.48 19.31
CA GLU A 330 -4.70 -13.43 19.59
C GLU A 330 -3.39 -14.02 20.13
N GLN A 331 -3.49 -15.05 20.98
CA GLN A 331 -2.33 -15.74 21.55
C GLN A 331 -1.59 -16.55 20.48
N LEU A 332 -2.34 -17.21 19.58
CA LEU A 332 -1.78 -17.93 18.45
C LEU A 332 -1.07 -16.99 17.47
N ALA A 333 -1.71 -15.87 17.11
CA ALA A 333 -1.14 -14.85 16.24
C ALA A 333 0.17 -14.29 16.81
N MET A 334 0.18 -13.90 18.10
CA MET A 334 1.40 -13.42 18.77
C MET A 334 2.54 -14.46 18.78
N LYS A 335 2.23 -15.77 18.95
CA LYS A 335 3.24 -16.83 18.86
C LYS A 335 3.80 -17.00 17.45
N ILE A 336 2.94 -16.95 16.43
CA ILE A 336 3.30 -17.10 15.01
C ILE A 336 4.09 -15.90 14.48
N GLU A 337 3.76 -14.68 14.91
CA GLU A 337 4.49 -13.47 14.53
C GLU A 337 5.84 -13.33 15.24
N SER A 338 6.06 -14.03 16.35
CA SER A 338 7.29 -13.91 17.13
C SER A 338 8.54 -14.25 16.28
N PRO A 339 9.63 -13.46 16.38
CA PRO A 339 10.80 -13.65 15.53
C PRO A 339 11.51 -14.99 15.80
N ASN A 340 11.41 -15.52 17.03
CA ASN A 340 11.94 -16.82 17.41
C ASN A 340 11.20 -17.96 16.69
N THR A 341 9.86 -17.96 16.69
CA THR A 341 9.04 -18.92 15.93
C THR A 341 9.39 -18.88 14.44
N LEU A 342 9.39 -17.68 13.83
CA LEU A 342 9.72 -17.51 12.42
C LEU A 342 11.13 -18.02 12.09
N GLN A 343 12.13 -17.75 12.94
CA GLN A 343 13.51 -18.20 12.71
C GLN A 343 13.68 -19.71 12.84
N ARG A 344 13.06 -20.35 13.84
CA ARG A 344 13.15 -21.80 14.04
C ARG A 344 12.38 -22.58 12.98
N ALA A 345 11.14 -22.17 12.69
CA ALA A 345 10.35 -22.75 11.60
C ALA A 345 11.07 -22.60 10.26
N LYS A 346 11.69 -21.45 9.99
CA LYS A 346 12.55 -21.28 8.81
C LYS A 346 13.69 -22.28 8.75
N GLY A 347 14.43 -22.45 9.85
CA GLY A 347 15.58 -23.36 9.89
C GLY A 347 15.22 -24.81 9.53
N LEU A 348 14.04 -25.27 9.98
CA LEU A 348 13.51 -26.58 9.63
C LEU A 348 13.04 -26.64 8.16
N LEU A 349 12.25 -25.67 7.70
CA LEU A 349 11.71 -25.64 6.33
C LEU A 349 12.81 -25.48 5.26
N ASP A 350 13.80 -24.59 5.46
CA ASP A 350 14.97 -24.45 4.59
C ASP A 350 15.72 -25.81 4.46
N ARG A 351 15.77 -26.59 5.55
CA ARG A 351 16.42 -27.91 5.59
C ARG A 351 15.60 -28.99 4.90
N LEU A 352 14.27 -28.96 5.02
CA LEU A 352 13.36 -29.85 4.27
C LEU A 352 13.42 -29.55 2.77
N GLU A 353 13.45 -28.27 2.38
CA GLU A 353 13.60 -27.84 0.98
C GLU A 353 14.92 -28.34 0.36
N LEU A 354 16.02 -28.32 1.13
CA LEU A 354 17.29 -28.91 0.68
C LEU A 354 17.20 -30.42 0.50
N ARG A 355 16.58 -31.15 1.44
CA ARG A 355 16.40 -32.61 1.32
C ARG A 355 15.48 -32.99 0.17
N PHE A 356 14.42 -32.21 -0.07
CA PHE A 356 13.52 -32.40 -1.20
C PHE A 356 14.20 -32.15 -2.55
N LYS A 357 15.09 -31.15 -2.63
CA LYS A 357 15.90 -30.90 -3.85
C LYS A 357 16.88 -32.03 -4.12
N LEU A 358 17.62 -32.49 -3.10
CA LEU A 358 18.51 -33.65 -3.24
C LEU A 358 17.72 -34.90 -3.68
N LEU A 359 16.53 -35.11 -3.13
CA LEU A 359 15.66 -36.22 -3.52
C LEU A 359 15.25 -36.14 -5.00
N ARG A 360 14.80 -34.96 -5.43
CA ARG A 360 14.43 -34.68 -6.83
C ARG A 360 15.61 -34.88 -7.78
N ASP A 361 16.80 -34.41 -7.41
CA ASP A 361 18.00 -34.47 -8.23
C ASP A 361 18.55 -35.92 -8.34
N VAL A 362 18.15 -36.82 -7.43
CA VAL A 362 18.41 -38.28 -7.49
C VAL A 362 17.33 -39.03 -8.28
N ASP A 363 16.05 -38.66 -8.14
CA ASP A 363 14.93 -39.34 -8.82
C ASP A 363 14.73 -38.90 -10.28
N SER A 364 15.38 -37.82 -10.73
CA SER A 364 15.28 -37.27 -12.09
C SER A 364 15.91 -38.13 -13.18
N ASP A 365 16.87 -39.01 -12.84
CA ASP A 365 17.49 -39.93 -13.80
C ASP A 365 16.63 -41.19 -14.05
N THR A 366 15.54 -41.38 -13.28
CA THR A 366 14.74 -42.62 -13.31
C THR A 366 13.23 -42.44 -13.47
N SER A 367 12.67 -41.22 -13.51
CA SER A 367 11.21 -41.06 -13.58
C SER A 367 10.67 -39.80 -14.28
N THR A 368 9.80 -40.01 -15.28
CA THR A 368 9.01 -38.96 -15.97
C THR A 368 7.80 -38.51 -15.14
N ILE A 369 7.99 -38.29 -13.84
CA ILE A 369 6.93 -37.76 -12.96
C ILE A 369 6.97 -36.22 -13.06
N GLY A 370 5.83 -35.60 -13.37
CA GLY A 370 5.72 -34.14 -13.43
C GLY A 370 5.71 -33.48 -12.05
N TRP A 371 6.87 -33.32 -11.41
CA TRP A 371 7.01 -32.61 -10.13
C TRP A 371 6.65 -31.13 -10.33
N GLY A 372 5.46 -30.72 -9.85
CA GLY A 372 4.82 -29.47 -10.24
C GLY A 372 5.64 -28.19 -10.00
N ASP A 373 5.70 -27.34 -11.03
CA ASP A 373 6.16 -25.95 -10.93
C ASP A 373 5.15 -25.11 -10.15
N ILE A 374 5.54 -24.68 -8.96
CA ILE A 374 4.74 -23.80 -8.09
C ILE A 374 5.26 -22.36 -8.06
N ASP A 375 6.29 -22.01 -8.84
CA ASP A 375 6.87 -20.66 -8.82
C ASP A 375 5.84 -19.62 -9.26
N HIS A 376 4.94 -19.97 -10.19
CA HIS A 376 3.82 -19.11 -10.59
C HIS A 376 2.82 -18.82 -9.44
N LEU A 377 2.61 -19.77 -8.52
CA LEU A 377 1.81 -19.58 -7.30
C LEU A 377 2.55 -18.73 -6.27
N LEU A 378 3.83 -19.05 -6.02
CA LEU A 378 4.68 -18.32 -5.07
C LEU A 378 4.84 -16.85 -5.48
N ASN A 379 4.95 -16.55 -6.78
CA ASN A 379 4.97 -15.18 -7.31
C ASN A 379 3.68 -14.39 -7.03
N ARG A 380 2.51 -15.05 -6.97
CA ARG A 380 1.22 -14.38 -6.65
C ARG A 380 1.08 -14.03 -5.17
N VAL A 381 1.70 -14.80 -4.26
CA VAL A 381 1.65 -14.57 -2.80
C VAL A 381 2.88 -13.80 -2.30
N ALA A 382 3.92 -13.65 -3.12
CA ALA A 382 5.09 -12.85 -2.79
C ALA A 382 4.68 -11.40 -2.49
N THR A 383 4.97 -10.93 -1.26
CA THR A 383 4.60 -9.58 -0.83
C THR A 383 5.14 -8.54 -1.83
N PRO A 384 4.29 -7.67 -2.40
CA PRO A 384 4.76 -6.64 -3.31
C PRO A 384 5.78 -5.78 -2.57
N LYS A 385 6.99 -5.68 -3.13
CA LYS A 385 8.06 -4.86 -2.55
C LYS A 385 7.54 -3.43 -2.47
N LYS A 386 7.19 -2.97 -1.25
CA LYS A 386 6.78 -1.58 -0.99
C LYS A 386 7.79 -0.67 -1.69
N LYS A 387 7.36 -0.09 -2.81
CA LYS A 387 8.17 0.80 -3.63
C LYS A 387 8.43 1.99 -2.72
N ALA A 388 9.65 2.10 -2.20
CA ALA A 388 9.94 3.02 -1.10
C ALA A 388 9.73 4.47 -1.56
N THR A 389 8.53 4.99 -1.36
CA THR A 389 8.17 6.39 -1.58
C THR A 389 9.18 7.21 -0.79
N PRO A 390 9.96 8.11 -1.43
CA PRO A 390 11.14 8.69 -0.82
C PRO A 390 10.77 9.67 0.30
N ARG A 391 10.55 9.13 1.51
CA ARG A 391 10.37 9.94 2.72
C ARG A 391 11.64 10.74 2.94
N ARG A 392 11.50 12.06 2.80
CA ARG A 392 12.53 13.07 2.99
C ARG A 392 12.79 13.25 4.49
N SER A 393 13.38 12.25 5.16
CA SER A 393 13.73 12.36 6.57
C SER A 393 14.95 13.28 6.74
N LEU A 394 14.82 14.22 7.66
CA LEU A 394 15.90 15.11 8.06
C LEU A 394 16.81 14.38 9.06
N ARG A 395 18.12 14.59 8.90
CA ARG A 395 19.24 14.19 9.78
C ARG A 395 18.90 13.55 11.15
N SER A 396 19.42 12.35 11.36
CA SER A 396 20.21 12.03 12.57
C SER A 396 21.30 11.01 12.22
N GLY A 397 22.44 11.08 12.90
CA GLY A 397 23.52 10.07 12.79
C GLY A 397 23.29 8.90 13.76
N GLY A 398 24.05 7.82 13.73
CA GLY A 398 25.09 7.44 12.78
C GLY A 398 25.79 6.16 13.27
N ALA A 399 25.74 5.08 12.49
CA ALA A 399 26.46 3.85 12.78
C ALA A 399 26.91 3.18 11.48
N LYS A 400 28.21 2.84 11.40
CA LYS A 400 28.84 2.27 10.20
C LYS A 400 28.49 0.79 10.06
N LYS A 401 27.85 0.38 8.97
CA LYS A 401 28.02 -0.97 8.39
C LYS A 401 28.22 -0.90 6.87
N THR A 402 29.12 -1.75 6.41
CA THR A 402 29.78 -1.71 5.10
C THR A 402 28.86 -2.23 4.00
N VAL A 403 28.77 -1.51 2.88
CA VAL A 403 28.06 -1.99 1.68
C VAL A 403 29.08 -2.30 0.59
N SER A 404 29.16 -3.58 0.22
CA SER A 404 29.91 -4.08 -0.93
C SER A 404 29.11 -3.83 -2.21
N ASN A 405 29.61 -2.98 -3.11
CA ASN A 405 29.03 -2.80 -4.43
C ASN A 405 29.60 -3.85 -5.39
N LEU A 406 28.79 -4.87 -5.72
CA LEU A 406 28.93 -5.61 -6.97
C LEU A 406 27.71 -5.31 -7.85
N SER A 407 27.93 -5.26 -9.16
CA SER A 407 26.90 -4.96 -10.16
C SER A 407 25.85 -6.06 -10.23
N VAL A 408 24.64 -5.78 -9.75
CA VAL A 408 23.51 -6.70 -9.82
C VAL A 408 22.88 -6.63 -11.21
N ALA A 409 23.32 -7.51 -12.11
CA ALA A 409 22.41 -8.05 -13.13
C ALA A 409 21.19 -8.63 -12.39
N LYS A 410 19.98 -8.50 -12.95
CA LYS A 410 18.73 -8.93 -12.29
C LYS A 410 18.69 -10.45 -12.14
N THR A 411 19.36 -11.00 -11.12
CA THR A 411 19.11 -12.34 -10.64
C THR A 411 17.65 -12.41 -10.17
N PRO A 412 16.82 -13.33 -10.68
CA PRO A 412 15.52 -13.56 -10.09
C PRO A 412 15.72 -13.86 -8.60
N VAL A 413 14.93 -13.23 -7.74
CA VAL A 413 14.98 -13.53 -6.30
C VAL A 413 14.50 -14.95 -6.15
N LYS A 414 15.41 -15.90 -5.86
CA LYS A 414 15.03 -17.29 -5.61
C LYS A 414 13.99 -17.32 -4.49
N LEU A 415 12.76 -17.65 -4.84
CA LEU A 415 11.68 -17.87 -3.88
C LEU A 415 11.99 -19.18 -3.14
N LEU A 416 11.69 -19.21 -1.85
CA LEU A 416 11.75 -20.45 -1.07
C LEU A 416 10.50 -21.26 -1.39
N ARG A 417 10.63 -22.58 -1.58
CA ARG A 417 9.51 -23.48 -1.91
C ARG A 417 8.45 -23.47 -0.81
N TYR A 418 8.88 -23.30 0.44
CA TYR A 418 8.03 -23.25 1.64
C TYR A 418 8.14 -21.91 2.39
N PRO A 419 7.41 -20.85 2.00
CA PRO A 419 7.43 -19.58 2.72
C PRO A 419 6.81 -19.72 4.12
N VAL A 420 7.66 -19.56 5.14
CA VAL A 420 7.35 -19.77 6.57
C VAL A 420 6.03 -19.16 7.02
N ARG A 421 5.70 -17.93 6.58
CA ARG A 421 4.43 -17.28 6.95
C ARG A 421 3.21 -18.02 6.40
N ILE A 422 3.26 -18.53 5.17
CA ILE A 422 2.16 -19.26 4.55
C ILE A 422 1.98 -20.64 5.20
N VAL A 423 3.09 -21.29 5.56
CA VAL A 423 3.09 -22.54 6.35
C VAL A 423 2.41 -22.34 7.71
N LEU A 424 2.80 -21.29 8.45
CA LEU A 424 2.20 -21.00 9.76
C LEU A 424 0.75 -20.52 9.66
N CYS A 425 0.33 -19.89 8.55
CA CYS A 425 -1.08 -19.58 8.31
C CYS A 425 -1.97 -20.85 8.22
N ALA A 426 -1.42 -22.02 7.86
CA ALA A 426 -2.22 -23.26 7.83
C ALA A 426 -2.72 -23.62 9.24
N TYR A 427 -1.88 -23.41 10.26
CA TYR A 427 -2.28 -23.55 11.65
C TYR A 427 -3.35 -22.53 12.05
N MET A 428 -3.24 -21.26 11.62
CA MET A 428 -4.28 -20.26 11.90
C MET A 428 -5.64 -20.63 11.30
N ILE A 429 -5.64 -21.15 10.06
CA ILE A 429 -6.84 -21.64 9.37
C ILE A 429 -7.46 -22.85 10.09
N LEU A 430 -6.61 -23.76 10.60
CA LEU A 430 -7.03 -24.96 11.31
C LEU A 430 -7.61 -24.68 12.71
N GLY A 431 -7.05 -23.69 13.43
CA GLY A 431 -7.50 -23.32 14.77
C GLY A 431 -8.72 -22.38 14.78
N HIS A 432 -8.74 -21.39 13.88
CA HIS A 432 -9.75 -20.33 13.88
C HIS A 432 -10.26 -19.98 12.47
N PRO A 433 -10.96 -20.90 11.79
CA PRO A 433 -11.50 -20.63 10.45
C PRO A 433 -12.43 -19.41 10.44
N ASP A 434 -13.26 -19.24 11.46
CA ASP A 434 -14.21 -18.10 11.57
C ASP A 434 -13.52 -16.74 11.81
N ALA A 435 -12.25 -16.71 12.26
CA ALA A 435 -11.48 -15.47 12.42
C ALA A 435 -10.61 -15.14 11.19
N VAL A 436 -10.28 -16.15 10.38
CA VAL A 436 -9.47 -15.99 9.15
C VAL A 436 -10.34 -15.77 7.91
N PHE A 437 -11.56 -16.31 7.87
CA PHE A 437 -12.47 -16.16 6.75
C PHE A 437 -13.57 -15.14 7.02
N SER A 438 -13.80 -14.24 6.06
CA SER A 438 -14.90 -13.25 6.08
C SER A 438 -16.28 -13.85 5.73
N GLY A 439 -16.36 -15.15 5.42
CA GLY A 439 -17.60 -15.86 5.12
C GLY A 439 -17.37 -17.36 4.87
N LYS A 440 -18.46 -18.13 4.75
CA LYS A 440 -18.42 -19.58 4.51
C LYS A 440 -18.83 -19.89 3.07
N GLY A 441 -17.89 -20.39 2.27
CA GLY A 441 -18.10 -20.77 0.88
C GLY A 441 -17.21 -21.95 0.47
N GLU A 442 -17.41 -22.46 -0.73
CA GLU A 442 -16.72 -23.67 -1.23
C GLU A 442 -15.20 -23.55 -1.24
N ARG A 443 -14.67 -22.35 -1.55
CA ARG A 443 -13.22 -22.08 -1.59
C ARG A 443 -12.62 -22.07 -0.19
N GLU A 444 -13.34 -21.50 0.77
CA GLU A 444 -12.97 -21.43 2.17
C GLU A 444 -13.02 -22.83 2.82
N ILE A 445 -14.03 -23.64 2.49
CA ILE A 445 -14.12 -25.05 2.92
C ILE A 445 -12.99 -25.89 2.30
N ALA A 446 -12.69 -25.72 1.00
CA ALA A 446 -11.60 -26.42 0.33
C ALA A 446 -10.24 -26.05 0.93
N LEU A 447 -10.01 -24.78 1.25
CA LEU A 447 -8.80 -24.30 1.92
C LEU A 447 -8.68 -24.83 3.36
N ALA A 448 -9.76 -24.89 4.13
CA ALA A 448 -9.74 -25.49 5.47
C ALA A 448 -9.33 -26.98 5.41
N LYS A 449 -9.93 -27.75 4.49
CA LYS A 449 -9.60 -29.17 4.30
C LYS A 449 -8.16 -29.39 3.82
N SER A 450 -7.65 -28.57 2.91
CA SER A 450 -6.26 -28.70 2.44
C SER A 450 -5.23 -28.24 3.47
N ALA A 451 -5.56 -27.21 4.29
CA ALA A 451 -4.75 -26.79 5.43
C ALA A 451 -4.68 -27.89 6.51
N GLU A 452 -5.80 -28.51 6.86
CA GLU A 452 -5.85 -29.64 7.80
C GLU A 452 -5.00 -30.82 7.32
N LYS A 453 -5.15 -31.24 6.06
CA LYS A 453 -4.32 -32.30 5.47
C LYS A 453 -2.83 -31.94 5.53
N PHE A 454 -2.46 -30.72 5.14
CA PHE A 454 -1.07 -30.25 5.15
C PHE A 454 -0.46 -30.26 6.56
N VAL A 455 -1.18 -29.76 7.58
CA VAL A 455 -0.70 -29.76 8.97
C VAL A 455 -0.47 -31.19 9.47
N ARG A 456 -1.39 -32.11 9.20
CA ARG A 456 -1.25 -33.53 9.59
C ARG A 456 0.00 -34.18 8.97
N GLU A 457 0.23 -34.03 7.66
CA GLU A 457 1.40 -34.61 7.00
C GLU A 457 2.72 -33.96 7.43
N PHE A 458 2.70 -32.66 7.76
CA PHE A 458 3.87 -31.95 8.29
C PHE A 458 4.22 -32.40 9.72
N GLU A 459 3.23 -32.53 10.61
CA GLU A 459 3.46 -33.06 11.96
C GLU A 459 3.90 -34.51 11.95
N LEU A 460 3.37 -35.33 11.04
CA LEU A 460 3.80 -36.72 10.89
C LEU A 460 5.24 -36.81 10.35
N LEU A 461 5.64 -35.93 9.43
CA LEU A 461 7.03 -35.78 8.99
C LEU A 461 7.96 -35.37 10.15
N VAL A 462 7.56 -34.39 10.97
CA VAL A 462 8.32 -33.97 12.17
C VAL A 462 8.43 -35.11 13.18
N ARG A 463 7.35 -35.90 13.35
CA ARG A 463 7.34 -37.07 14.25
C ARG A 463 8.27 -38.18 13.74
N ILE A 464 8.32 -38.43 12.43
CA ILE A 464 9.27 -39.39 11.82
C ILE A 464 10.72 -38.93 11.99
N ILE A 465 11.00 -37.62 11.91
CA ILE A 465 12.36 -37.08 12.17
C ILE A 465 12.79 -37.28 13.63
N LEU A 466 11.86 -37.26 14.59
CA LEU A 466 12.16 -37.35 16.01
C LEU A 466 12.13 -38.78 16.58
N ASN A 467 11.25 -39.64 16.06
CA ASN A 467 10.97 -40.96 16.63
C ASN A 467 11.30 -42.12 15.67
N GLY A 468 11.83 -41.85 14.47
CA GLY A 468 12.07 -42.85 13.44
C GLY A 468 10.82 -43.22 12.63
N SER A 469 10.91 -44.26 11.80
CA SER A 469 9.78 -44.70 10.96
C SER A 469 8.60 -45.20 11.80
N ILE A 470 7.41 -44.65 11.59
CA ILE A 470 6.20 -45.00 12.33
C ILE A 470 5.37 -46.01 11.52
N GLN A 471 4.84 -47.03 12.19
CA GLN A 471 3.75 -47.85 11.64
C GLN A 471 2.43 -47.15 11.94
N THR A 472 1.71 -46.72 10.90
CA THR A 472 0.37 -46.14 11.03
C THR A 472 -0.66 -47.24 10.82
N SER A 473 -1.38 -47.63 11.88
CA SER A 473 -2.60 -48.43 11.78
C SER A 473 -3.76 -47.53 11.38
N ASP A 474 -3.83 -47.17 10.09
CA ASP A 474 -5.00 -46.49 9.53
C ASP A 474 -6.08 -47.54 9.26
N GLY A 475 -7.30 -47.27 9.73
CA GLY A 475 -8.46 -48.11 9.45
C GLY A 475 -8.88 -48.04 7.97
N ASP A 476 -9.71 -48.98 7.54
CA ASP A 476 -10.41 -48.98 6.25
C ASP A 476 -9.53 -49.15 5.00
N SER A 477 -8.59 -50.09 5.02
CA SER A 477 -8.10 -50.73 3.78
C SER A 477 -7.94 -52.24 3.94
N HIS A 478 -8.67 -52.99 3.10
CA HIS A 478 -8.62 -54.45 3.02
C HIS A 478 -7.32 -54.97 2.37
N CYS A 479 -6.18 -54.76 3.04
CA CYS A 479 -4.96 -55.54 2.86
C CYS A 479 -4.09 -55.37 4.11
N GLY A 480 -3.86 -56.45 4.87
CA GLY A 480 -3.25 -56.43 6.20
C GLY A 480 -1.73 -56.17 6.26
N LEU A 481 -1.21 -55.30 5.40
CA LEU A 481 0.21 -54.89 5.41
C LEU A 481 0.35 -53.47 5.96
N ALA A 482 0.88 -53.37 7.18
CA ALA A 482 1.24 -52.10 7.79
C ALA A 482 2.29 -51.38 6.93
N ARG A 483 1.86 -50.41 6.12
CA ARG A 483 2.74 -49.65 5.23
C ARG A 483 3.68 -48.75 6.06
N ARG A 484 4.88 -49.26 6.34
CA ARG A 484 5.96 -48.54 7.05
C ARG A 484 6.26 -47.23 6.30
N ARG A 485 5.81 -46.09 6.83
CA ARG A 485 6.11 -44.78 6.23
C ARG A 485 7.59 -44.46 6.45
N THR A 486 8.31 -44.24 5.35
CA THR A 486 9.73 -43.84 5.38
C THR A 486 9.84 -42.32 5.33
N PHE A 487 11.00 -41.77 5.70
CA PHE A 487 11.26 -40.35 5.54
C PHE A 487 11.13 -39.88 4.07
N LYS A 488 11.53 -40.72 3.09
CA LYS A 488 11.38 -40.42 1.64
C LYS A 488 9.90 -40.33 1.25
N SER A 489 9.10 -41.34 1.56
CA SER A 489 7.67 -41.33 1.19
C SER A 489 6.90 -40.20 1.87
N GLN A 490 7.15 -39.97 3.17
CA GLN A 490 6.49 -38.89 3.91
C GLN A 490 6.87 -37.49 3.40
N LEU A 491 8.11 -37.29 2.95
CA LEU A 491 8.55 -36.00 2.40
C LEU A 491 7.85 -35.68 1.06
N ILE A 492 7.52 -36.70 0.26
CA ILE A 492 6.75 -36.57 -0.98
C ILE A 492 5.27 -36.30 -0.67
N GLU A 493 4.67 -37.03 0.28
CA GLU A 493 3.29 -36.81 0.75
C GLU A 493 3.11 -35.39 1.32
N PHE A 494 4.09 -34.91 2.11
CA PHE A 494 4.16 -33.54 2.61
C PHE A 494 4.20 -32.49 1.50
N ASP A 495 5.05 -32.65 0.47
CA ASP A 495 5.14 -31.68 -0.62
C ASP A 495 3.89 -31.68 -1.51
N SER A 496 3.27 -32.83 -1.72
CA SER A 496 1.97 -32.96 -2.41
C SER A 496 0.86 -32.23 -1.64
N ALA A 497 0.77 -32.45 -0.32
CA ALA A 497 -0.17 -31.74 0.54
C ALA A 497 0.09 -30.23 0.57
N TRP A 498 1.36 -29.81 0.59
CA TRP A 498 1.77 -28.40 0.47
C TRP A 498 1.29 -27.77 -0.84
N CYS A 499 1.51 -28.44 -1.99
CA CYS A 499 1.10 -27.92 -3.28
C CYS A 499 -0.44 -27.78 -3.39
N SER A 500 -1.19 -28.74 -2.82
CA SER A 500 -2.65 -28.67 -2.72
C SER A 500 -3.11 -27.48 -1.86
N TYR A 501 -2.55 -27.33 -0.66
CA TYR A 501 -2.83 -26.21 0.24
C TYR A 501 -2.46 -24.85 -0.39
N LEU A 502 -1.27 -24.73 -0.99
CA LEU A 502 -0.81 -23.49 -1.62
C LEU A 502 -1.74 -23.07 -2.77
N ASN A 503 -2.22 -24.01 -3.59
CA ASN A 503 -3.18 -23.72 -4.64
C ASN A 503 -4.51 -23.18 -4.07
N SER A 504 -5.11 -23.87 -3.08
CA SER A 504 -6.31 -23.38 -2.38
C SER A 504 -6.08 -21.99 -1.75
N PHE A 505 -4.91 -21.78 -1.15
CA PHE A 505 -4.54 -20.53 -0.48
C PHE A 505 -4.41 -19.37 -1.47
N VAL A 506 -3.81 -19.61 -2.65
CA VAL A 506 -3.70 -18.61 -3.73
C VAL A 506 -5.08 -18.27 -4.29
N VAL A 507 -5.93 -19.27 -4.55
CA VAL A 507 -7.30 -19.06 -5.05
C VAL A 507 -8.15 -18.26 -4.07
N TRP A 508 -8.04 -18.54 -2.77
CA TRP A 508 -8.66 -17.73 -1.72
C TRP A 508 -8.07 -16.32 -1.68
N LYS A 509 -6.74 -16.16 -1.70
CA LYS A 509 -6.10 -14.83 -1.64
C LYS A 509 -6.36 -13.94 -2.84
N VAL A 510 -6.58 -14.50 -4.03
CA VAL A 510 -7.04 -13.71 -5.19
C VAL A 510 -8.46 -13.18 -4.97
N LYS A 511 -9.38 -13.99 -4.44
CA LYS A 511 -10.75 -13.55 -4.09
C LYS A 511 -10.73 -12.48 -2.99
N ASP A 512 -9.97 -12.71 -1.92
CA ASP A 512 -9.77 -11.78 -0.80
C ASP A 512 -9.23 -10.41 -1.28
N ALA A 513 -8.25 -10.42 -2.19
CA ALA A 513 -7.72 -9.20 -2.81
C ALA A 513 -8.74 -8.50 -3.72
N GLN A 514 -9.57 -9.25 -4.47
CA GLN A 514 -10.64 -8.70 -5.32
C GLN A 514 -11.73 -8.03 -4.48
N SER A 515 -12.24 -8.69 -3.43
CA SER A 515 -13.25 -8.09 -2.55
C SER A 515 -12.72 -6.83 -1.84
N LEU A 516 -11.46 -6.84 -1.40
CA LEU A 516 -10.82 -5.66 -0.82
C LEU A 516 -10.65 -4.52 -1.85
N GLU A 517 -10.37 -4.83 -3.11
CA GLU A 517 -10.37 -3.83 -4.19
C GLU A 517 -11.75 -3.24 -4.41
N GLU A 518 -12.79 -4.08 -4.54
CA GLU A 518 -14.17 -3.65 -4.73
C GLU A 518 -14.64 -2.70 -3.63
N ASP A 519 -14.29 -2.95 -2.36
CA ASP A 519 -14.62 -2.06 -1.25
C ASP A 519 -13.81 -0.76 -1.25
N LEU A 520 -12.53 -0.79 -1.66
CA LEU A 520 -11.73 0.43 -1.85
C LEU A 520 -12.27 1.29 -3.01
N VAL A 521 -12.73 0.66 -4.09
CA VAL A 521 -13.40 1.32 -5.22
C VAL A 521 -14.73 1.91 -4.77
N ARG A 522 -15.56 1.15 -4.05
CA ARG A 522 -16.83 1.60 -3.48
C ARG A 522 -16.64 2.82 -2.59
N ALA A 523 -15.63 2.80 -1.71
CA ALA A 523 -15.27 3.94 -0.86
C ALA A 523 -14.81 5.16 -1.68
N ALA A 524 -14.00 4.97 -2.73
CA ALA A 524 -13.56 6.06 -3.61
C ALA A 524 -14.74 6.72 -4.35
N CYS A 525 -15.69 5.91 -4.85
CA CYS A 525 -16.92 6.39 -5.48
C CYS A 525 -17.84 7.14 -4.49
N GLN A 526 -17.97 6.66 -3.24
CA GLN A 526 -18.72 7.37 -2.20
C GLN A 526 -18.09 8.73 -1.84
N LEU A 527 -16.76 8.79 -1.74
CA LEU A 527 -16.01 10.04 -1.54
C LEU A 527 -16.24 11.02 -2.69
N GLU A 528 -16.24 10.53 -3.93
CA GLU A 528 -16.51 11.33 -5.13
C GLU A 528 -17.94 11.91 -5.11
N LEU A 529 -18.96 11.07 -4.87
CA LEU A 529 -20.36 11.51 -4.78
C LEU A 529 -20.56 12.55 -3.67
N SER A 530 -19.99 12.31 -2.48
CA SER A 530 -19.98 13.28 -1.37
C SER A 530 -19.28 14.59 -1.76
N MET A 531 -18.19 14.53 -2.51
CA MET A 531 -17.47 15.72 -2.98
C MET A 531 -18.30 16.52 -3.97
N ILE A 532 -18.92 15.89 -4.98
CA ILE A 532 -19.75 16.58 -5.98
C ILE A 532 -20.97 17.23 -5.31
N GLN A 533 -21.66 16.50 -4.42
CA GLN A 533 -22.81 17.02 -3.68
C GLN A 533 -22.44 18.23 -2.80
N LYS A 534 -21.38 18.12 -1.98
CA LYS A 534 -21.00 19.17 -1.02
C LYS A 534 -20.30 20.36 -1.66
N CYS A 535 -19.44 20.13 -2.65
CA CYS A 535 -18.70 21.18 -3.35
C CYS A 535 -19.45 21.76 -4.56
N ARG A 536 -20.67 21.27 -4.86
CA ARG A 536 -21.52 21.68 -5.99
C ARG A 536 -20.76 21.72 -7.34
N ILE A 537 -19.93 20.72 -7.59
CA ILE A 537 -19.12 20.64 -8.80
C ILE A 537 -20.04 20.51 -10.02
N THR A 538 -19.84 21.37 -11.02
CA THR A 538 -20.51 21.34 -12.32
C THR A 538 -19.78 20.38 -13.28
N ALA A 539 -20.48 19.89 -14.31
CA ALA A 539 -19.91 18.93 -15.27
C ALA A 539 -18.65 19.46 -16.00
N GLU A 540 -18.57 20.78 -16.23
CA GLU A 540 -17.39 21.44 -16.84
C GLU A 540 -16.28 21.78 -15.84
N GLY A 541 -16.44 21.47 -14.55
CA GLY A 541 -15.40 21.69 -13.54
C GLY A 541 -15.17 23.14 -13.10
N ASP A 542 -15.96 24.11 -13.59
CA ASP A 542 -15.87 25.51 -13.15
C ASP A 542 -16.44 25.68 -11.73
N GLY A 543 -15.58 25.44 -10.74
CA GLY A 543 -15.84 25.65 -9.33
C GLY A 543 -15.91 27.14 -8.98
N GLY A 544 -17.04 27.77 -9.28
CA GLY A 544 -17.39 29.13 -8.84
C GLY A 544 -17.03 29.36 -7.36
N ALA A 545 -16.52 30.56 -7.06
CA ALA A 545 -15.69 30.90 -5.89
C ALA A 545 -15.97 30.14 -4.56
N LEU A 546 -15.47 28.90 -4.46
CA LEU A 546 -15.66 28.04 -3.28
C LEU A 546 -15.13 28.70 -2.01
N THR A 547 -15.91 28.61 -0.93
CA THR A 547 -15.52 29.01 0.43
C THR A 547 -14.24 28.28 0.86
N HIS A 548 -13.49 28.88 1.80
CA HIS A 548 -12.24 28.32 2.30
C HIS A 548 -12.40 26.87 2.78
N ASP A 549 -13.51 26.56 3.45
CA ASP A 549 -13.74 25.26 4.07
C ASP A 549 -14.15 24.20 3.04
N LEU A 550 -14.90 24.57 1.99
CA LEU A 550 -15.15 23.69 0.84
C LEU A 550 -13.84 23.35 0.11
N LYS A 551 -12.92 24.31 -0.02
CA LYS A 551 -11.57 24.08 -0.56
C LYS A 551 -10.70 23.19 0.35
N ALA A 552 -10.93 23.21 1.66
CA ALA A 552 -10.27 22.30 2.60
C ALA A 552 -10.81 20.87 2.46
N ILE A 553 -12.14 20.71 2.39
CA ILE A 553 -12.82 19.42 2.15
C ILE A 553 -12.38 18.82 0.81
N GLN A 554 -12.35 19.61 -0.27
CA GLN A 554 -11.88 19.16 -1.58
C GLN A 554 -10.43 18.65 -1.53
N LYS A 555 -9.53 19.34 -0.84
CA LYS A 555 -8.13 18.89 -0.67
C LYS A 555 -8.04 17.59 0.13
N GLN A 556 -8.86 17.45 1.18
CA GLN A 556 -8.91 16.24 1.99
C GLN A 556 -9.38 15.04 1.17
N VAL A 557 -10.49 15.19 0.42
CA VAL A 557 -10.99 14.11 -0.46
C VAL A 557 -9.97 13.71 -1.53
N ILE A 558 -9.26 14.67 -2.13
CA ILE A 558 -8.19 14.37 -3.11
C ILE A 558 -7.04 13.56 -2.46
N GLU A 559 -6.66 13.89 -1.22
CA GLU A 559 -5.62 13.17 -0.49
C GLU A 559 -6.07 11.78 -0.03
N ASP A 560 -7.32 11.63 0.41
CA ASP A 560 -7.91 10.34 0.78
C ASP A 560 -8.08 9.43 -0.45
N GLN A 561 -8.58 9.96 -1.57
CA GLN A 561 -8.59 9.26 -2.86
C GLN A 561 -7.16 8.86 -3.26
N ARG A 562 -6.16 9.75 -3.15
CA ARG A 562 -4.75 9.43 -3.43
C ARG A 562 -4.23 8.26 -2.60
N LEU A 563 -4.62 8.18 -1.33
CA LEU A 563 -4.28 7.05 -0.45
C LEU A 563 -4.99 5.76 -0.89
N LEU A 564 -6.27 5.82 -1.26
CA LEU A 564 -7.00 4.68 -1.84
C LEU A 564 -6.32 4.19 -3.14
N ARG A 565 -5.84 5.10 -4.02
CA ARG A 565 -5.06 4.72 -5.21
C ARG A 565 -3.78 3.98 -4.86
N GLU A 566 -3.05 4.43 -3.84
CA GLU A 566 -1.84 3.74 -3.38
C GLU A 566 -2.18 2.34 -2.82
N LYS A 567 -3.32 2.18 -2.15
CA LYS A 567 -3.78 0.85 -1.67
C LYS A 567 -4.13 -0.07 -2.83
N VAL A 568 -4.99 0.36 -3.76
CA VAL A 568 -5.40 -0.42 -4.95
C VAL A 568 -4.18 -0.80 -5.80
N LEU A 569 -3.23 0.12 -6.02
CA LEU A 569 -1.97 -0.14 -6.72
C LEU A 569 -1.15 -1.28 -6.08
N ASN A 570 -1.14 -1.36 -4.75
CA ASN A 570 -0.42 -2.39 -4.02
C ASN A 570 -1.16 -3.73 -3.98
N ILE A 571 -2.48 -3.77 -4.25
CA ILE A 571 -3.32 -4.96 -4.19
C ILE A 571 -3.51 -5.59 -5.58
N SER A 572 -3.98 -4.83 -6.57
CA SER A 572 -4.24 -5.31 -7.94
C SER A 572 -3.39 -4.62 -9.03
N GLY A 573 -2.39 -3.81 -8.67
CA GLY A 573 -1.51 -3.18 -9.65
C GLY A 573 -2.22 -2.14 -10.53
N GLY A 574 -1.71 -1.94 -11.75
CA GLY A 574 -2.22 -0.93 -12.68
C GLY A 574 -3.68 -1.17 -13.12
N ALA A 575 -4.03 -2.42 -13.46
CA ALA A 575 -5.38 -2.78 -13.90
C ALA A 575 -6.46 -2.52 -12.82
N GLY A 576 -6.11 -2.59 -11.53
CA GLY A 576 -7.03 -2.18 -10.45
C GLY A 576 -7.24 -0.67 -10.38
N ILE A 577 -6.20 0.13 -10.68
CA ILE A 577 -6.37 1.58 -10.79
C ILE A 577 -7.30 1.93 -11.95
N GLU A 578 -7.13 1.28 -13.11
CA GLU A 578 -7.99 1.50 -14.28
C GLU A 578 -9.46 1.17 -13.98
N ARG A 579 -9.74 0.04 -13.31
CA ARG A 579 -11.11 -0.29 -12.86
C ARG A 579 -11.67 0.75 -11.88
N MET A 580 -10.85 1.21 -10.93
CA MET A 580 -11.25 2.26 -9.99
C MET A 580 -11.51 3.60 -10.69
N ASP A 581 -10.69 3.99 -11.67
CA ASP A 581 -10.84 5.23 -12.43
C ASP A 581 -12.06 5.21 -13.34
N ASN A 582 -12.34 4.07 -13.97
CA ASN A 582 -13.57 3.85 -14.71
C ASN A 582 -14.78 3.93 -13.78
N ALA A 583 -14.77 3.23 -12.64
CA ALA A 583 -15.87 3.27 -11.68
C ALA A 583 -16.13 4.66 -11.09
N ILE A 584 -15.08 5.43 -10.77
CA ILE A 584 -15.21 6.83 -10.34
C ILE A 584 -15.84 7.64 -11.48
N SER A 585 -15.35 7.52 -12.71
CA SER A 585 -15.88 8.24 -13.87
C SER A 585 -17.34 7.89 -14.17
N ASP A 586 -17.71 6.61 -14.11
CA ASP A 586 -19.08 6.13 -14.24
C ASP A 586 -19.99 6.72 -13.16
N THR A 587 -19.51 6.86 -11.91
CA THR A 587 -20.30 7.48 -10.84
C THR A 587 -20.45 8.99 -10.99
N ARG A 588 -19.46 9.67 -11.59
CA ARG A 588 -19.61 11.08 -12.01
C ARG A 588 -20.68 11.22 -13.08
N ASN A 589 -20.57 10.41 -14.15
CA ASN A 589 -21.49 10.45 -15.29
C ASN A 589 -22.93 10.17 -14.84
N LYS A 590 -23.16 9.05 -14.13
CA LYS A 590 -24.48 8.68 -13.58
C LYS A 590 -25.08 9.74 -12.66
N TYR A 591 -24.24 10.45 -11.88
CA TYR A 591 -24.71 11.55 -11.04
C TYR A 591 -25.19 12.75 -11.86
N PHE A 592 -24.44 13.14 -12.91
CA PHE A 592 -24.83 14.25 -13.78
C PHE A 592 -26.03 13.88 -14.67
N GLU A 593 -26.07 12.68 -15.22
CA GLU A 593 -27.24 12.13 -15.94
C GLU A 593 -28.50 12.13 -15.05
N ALA A 594 -28.41 11.66 -13.79
CA ALA A 594 -29.55 11.67 -12.87
C ALA A 594 -30.03 13.09 -12.53
N LYS A 595 -29.11 14.06 -12.47
CA LYS A 595 -29.39 15.49 -12.23
C LYS A 595 -30.02 16.17 -13.45
N GLU A 596 -29.62 15.79 -14.66
CA GLU A 596 -30.19 16.30 -15.92
C GLU A 596 -31.59 15.72 -16.19
N ASN A 597 -31.78 14.43 -15.91
CA ASN A 597 -33.07 13.72 -16.04
C ASN A 597 -34.12 14.10 -14.97
N GLY A 598 -33.89 15.15 -14.17
CA GLY A 598 -34.87 15.69 -13.21
C GLY A 598 -35.23 14.76 -12.03
N SER A 599 -34.52 13.65 -11.84
CA SER A 599 -34.77 12.72 -10.74
C SER A 599 -34.32 13.34 -9.41
N PRO A 600 -35.13 13.26 -8.32
CA PRO A 600 -34.73 13.79 -7.03
C PRO A 600 -33.58 12.95 -6.47
N VAL A 601 -32.35 13.48 -6.57
CA VAL A 601 -31.16 12.91 -5.91
C VAL A 601 -31.34 13.07 -4.39
N GLY A 602 -32.00 12.09 -3.78
CA GLY A 602 -32.22 12.00 -2.35
C GLY A 602 -30.90 12.06 -1.58
N SER A 603 -30.85 12.86 -0.52
CA SER A 603 -29.68 12.99 0.34
C SER A 603 -29.50 11.71 1.18
N PRO A 604 -28.39 10.96 1.06
CA PRO A 604 -28.15 9.80 1.90
C PRO A 604 -27.39 10.21 3.16
N ILE A 605 -28.11 10.67 4.18
CA ILE A 605 -27.66 10.62 5.56
C ILE A 605 -28.67 9.76 6.32
N MET A 606 -28.17 8.74 7.02
CA MET A 606 -28.90 7.64 7.65
C MET A 606 -29.56 6.64 6.69
N GLN A 607 -28.86 5.53 6.44
CA GLN A 607 -29.45 4.21 6.67
C GLN A 607 -28.36 3.17 6.98
N SER A 608 -28.48 2.59 8.16
CA SER A 608 -27.66 1.49 8.68
C SER A 608 -28.22 0.14 8.25
N VAL A 609 -27.33 -0.80 7.91
CA VAL A 609 -27.48 -2.27 8.07
C VAL A 609 -28.82 -2.89 7.65
N SER A 610 -28.87 -3.49 6.45
CA SER A 610 -29.28 -4.90 6.25
C SER A 610 -29.11 -5.31 4.76
N PRO A 611 -28.64 -6.53 4.43
CA PRO A 611 -28.49 -6.98 3.05
C PRO A 611 -29.67 -7.83 2.56
N SER A 612 -30.20 -7.53 1.36
CA SER A 612 -30.97 -8.48 0.53
C SER A 612 -30.92 -8.05 -0.95
N PRO A 613 -31.00 -8.99 -1.91
CA PRO A 613 -30.47 -8.77 -3.26
C PRO A 613 -31.49 -8.19 -4.25
N ILE A 614 -31.00 -7.33 -5.16
CA ILE A 614 -31.77 -6.88 -6.32
C ILE A 614 -31.44 -7.78 -7.52
N ALA A 615 -32.46 -8.48 -8.02
CA ALA A 615 -32.40 -9.17 -9.31
C ALA A 615 -32.53 -8.16 -10.46
N LEU A 616 -31.77 -8.40 -11.54
CA LEU A 616 -31.89 -7.64 -12.79
C LEU A 616 -33.10 -8.11 -13.58
N ALA A 617 -33.94 -7.17 -14.04
CA ALA A 617 -34.92 -7.43 -15.09
C ALA A 617 -35.13 -6.18 -15.95
N SER A 618 -34.69 -6.25 -17.21
CA SER A 618 -35.13 -5.33 -18.27
C SER A 618 -36.60 -5.63 -18.59
N GLY A 619 -37.42 -4.59 -18.75
CA GLY A 619 -38.87 -4.76 -18.86
C GLY A 619 -39.38 -5.01 -20.27
N SER A 620 -40.58 -5.58 -20.36
CA SER A 620 -41.56 -5.27 -21.41
C SER A 620 -43.00 -5.49 -20.94
N SER A 621 -43.82 -4.47 -21.16
CA SER A 621 -45.26 -4.52 -21.47
C SER A 621 -46.28 -5.25 -20.56
N SER A 622 -47.21 -4.43 -20.04
CA SER A 622 -48.65 -4.45 -20.40
C SER A 622 -49.68 -5.18 -19.50
N LEU A 623 -50.57 -4.33 -18.95
CA LEU A 623 -52.01 -4.52 -18.64
C LEU A 623 -52.47 -5.51 -17.55
N GLY A 624 -53.40 -5.01 -16.71
CA GLY A 624 -54.34 -5.83 -15.93
C GLY A 624 -54.56 -5.33 -14.50
N GLY A 625 -55.77 -4.87 -14.17
CA GLY A 625 -56.22 -4.75 -12.77
C GLY A 625 -56.64 -6.12 -12.21
N SER A 626 -57.28 -6.23 -11.03
CA SER A 626 -57.82 -5.23 -10.10
C SER A 626 -58.17 -5.91 -8.76
N ASN A 627 -58.39 -5.10 -7.71
CA ASN A 627 -59.21 -5.36 -6.51
C ASN A 627 -58.75 -6.29 -5.36
N LYS A 628 -58.89 -5.69 -4.14
CA LYS A 628 -59.40 -6.24 -2.85
C LYS A 628 -58.67 -7.46 -2.23
N GLY A 629 -58.17 -7.45 -1.00
CA GLY A 629 -58.40 -6.59 0.15
C GLY A 629 -58.93 -7.39 1.36
N GLY A 630 -58.21 -7.33 2.49
CA GLY A 630 -58.79 -7.45 3.85
C GLY A 630 -58.45 -8.70 4.69
N ASN A 631 -57.79 -8.46 5.83
CA ASN A 631 -57.98 -9.11 7.16
C ASN A 631 -57.55 -10.61 7.30
N LEU A 632 -57.13 -11.17 8.45
CA LEU A 632 -56.86 -10.73 9.85
C LEU A 632 -56.02 -11.83 10.59
N LEU A 633 -55.43 -11.52 11.77
CA LEU A 633 -54.85 -12.35 12.88
C LEU A 633 -55.04 -13.91 12.87
N GLU A 634 -54.24 -14.79 13.51
CA GLU A 634 -53.02 -14.77 14.38
C GLU A 634 -52.52 -16.24 14.62
N VAL A 635 -51.43 -16.42 15.40
CA VAL A 635 -51.05 -17.62 16.21
C VAL A 635 -50.22 -18.76 15.58
N SER A 636 -48.95 -18.78 16.03
CA SER A 636 -48.11 -19.91 16.47
C SER A 636 -47.40 -20.88 15.49
N GLU A 637 -46.32 -21.42 16.05
CA GLU A 637 -45.23 -22.21 15.48
C GLU A 637 -45.61 -23.64 15.05
N GLN A 638 -45.07 -24.10 13.91
CA GLN A 638 -44.31 -25.37 13.84
C GLN A 638 -43.63 -25.58 12.47
N LYS A 639 -42.47 -26.23 12.48
CA LYS A 639 -41.67 -26.69 11.33
C LYS A 639 -42.25 -28.03 10.83
N PRO A 640 -42.43 -28.30 9.51
CA PRO A 640 -41.44 -29.16 8.81
C PRO A 640 -41.29 -29.06 7.26
N ASN A 641 -40.11 -29.51 6.79
CA ASN A 641 -39.77 -30.26 5.57
C ASN A 641 -40.60 -30.20 4.23
N CYS A 642 -39.90 -29.73 3.18
CA CYS A 642 -39.36 -30.53 2.04
C CYS A 642 -40.24 -30.92 0.80
N VAL A 643 -39.54 -31.05 -0.35
CA VAL A 643 -39.95 -31.63 -1.69
C VAL A 643 -41.09 -30.87 -2.42
N VAL A 644 -41.33 -30.86 -3.75
CA VAL A 644 -40.86 -31.58 -4.98
C VAL A 644 -40.94 -30.58 -6.17
N ARG A 645 -40.15 -30.62 -7.27
CA ARG A 645 -40.10 -31.57 -8.41
C ARG A 645 -38.76 -31.36 -9.17
N SER A 646 -38.00 -32.39 -9.59
CA SER A 646 -38.31 -33.45 -10.59
C SER A 646 -38.45 -32.84 -12.00
N LEU A 647 -37.80 -33.32 -13.09
CA LEU A 647 -37.47 -34.68 -13.57
C LEU A 647 -36.06 -34.68 -14.22
N PHE A 648 -35.30 -35.77 -14.41
CA PHE A 648 -35.66 -37.16 -14.78
C PHE A 648 -34.93 -38.26 -13.98
N ARG A 649 -35.44 -39.49 -14.10
CA ARG A 649 -35.03 -40.81 -13.56
C ARG A 649 -34.77 -41.73 -14.79
N ASP A 650 -33.85 -42.70 -14.84
CA ASP A 650 -33.75 -44.05 -14.21
C ASP A 650 -32.29 -44.52 -14.36
N GLU A 651 -31.57 -45.04 -13.36
CA GLU A 651 -31.62 -46.33 -12.62
C GLU A 651 -30.74 -47.49 -13.19
N LEU A 652 -30.16 -48.22 -12.22
CA LEU A 652 -29.11 -49.27 -12.18
C LEU A 652 -29.40 -50.60 -12.97
N PRO A 653 -28.59 -51.70 -12.88
CA PRO A 653 -27.11 -51.91 -12.78
C PRO A 653 -26.60 -53.12 -13.65
N SER A 654 -25.43 -53.71 -13.28
CA SER A 654 -24.85 -55.04 -13.67
C SER A 654 -23.88 -55.09 -14.88
N LYS A 655 -22.97 -56.07 -15.09
CA LYS A 655 -22.08 -56.93 -14.24
C LYS A 655 -21.13 -57.72 -15.19
N VAL A 656 -19.94 -58.15 -14.71
CA VAL A 656 -19.02 -59.18 -15.33
C VAL A 656 -18.13 -58.75 -16.54
N GLY A 657 -16.88 -59.25 -16.56
CA GLY A 657 -15.99 -59.38 -17.75
C GLY A 657 -14.79 -58.42 -17.78
N SER A 658 -13.61 -58.65 -17.17
CA SER A 658 -12.68 -59.81 -17.07
C SER A 658 -11.45 -59.67 -17.99
N SER A 659 -10.25 -59.74 -17.40
CA SER A 659 -8.91 -60.01 -18.01
C SER A 659 -8.34 -59.03 -19.07
N ALA A 660 -7.02 -58.90 -19.26
CA ALA A 660 -5.88 -59.60 -18.64
C ALA A 660 -4.59 -58.75 -18.56
N ASN A 661 -3.82 -59.00 -17.50
CA ASN A 661 -2.35 -59.18 -17.42
C ASN A 661 -1.39 -58.29 -18.25
N ASN A 662 -0.39 -57.73 -17.54
CA ASN A 662 0.92 -58.41 -17.50
C ASN A 662 1.70 -58.16 -16.20
N SER A 663 2.31 -59.25 -15.71
CA SER A 663 3.31 -59.35 -14.63
C SER A 663 4.72 -59.25 -15.29
N LEU A 664 5.82 -58.86 -14.66
CA LEU A 664 6.58 -59.53 -13.58
C LEU A 664 7.46 -58.50 -12.85
N GLN A 665 7.49 -58.50 -11.52
CA GLN A 665 8.54 -59.08 -10.65
C GLN A 665 9.90 -58.37 -10.64
N SER A 666 10.40 -58.13 -9.43
CA SER A 666 11.75 -57.66 -9.11
C SER A 666 12.59 -58.81 -8.57
N SER A 667 13.90 -58.73 -8.71
CA SER A 667 14.88 -59.50 -7.92
C SER A 667 16.18 -58.70 -7.83
N HIS A 668 16.90 -58.87 -6.72
CA HIS A 668 18.00 -58.00 -6.27
C HIS A 668 19.37 -58.68 -6.37
N THR A 669 20.43 -57.87 -6.56
CA THR A 669 21.80 -57.94 -5.98
C THR A 669 22.61 -56.88 -6.75
N ASP A 670 22.98 -55.70 -6.23
CA ASP A 670 23.73 -55.33 -5.00
C ASP A 670 25.22 -55.70 -5.03
N GLU A 671 26.06 -54.73 -5.44
CA GLU A 671 27.33 -54.35 -4.79
C GLU A 671 27.90 -53.07 -5.44
N GLY A 672 28.56 -52.19 -4.67
CA GLY A 672 29.30 -51.02 -5.23
C GLY A 672 28.97 -49.61 -4.69
N LEU A 673 28.74 -49.47 -3.37
CA LEU A 673 28.47 -48.17 -2.72
C LEU A 673 29.69 -47.22 -2.67
N VAL A 674 29.48 -45.92 -2.95
CA VAL A 674 30.30 -44.83 -2.41
C VAL A 674 29.43 -43.62 -2.00
N MET A 675 29.28 -43.41 -0.69
CA MET A 675 28.91 -42.17 0.01
C MET A 675 27.88 -41.18 -0.61
N GLU A 676 26.69 -41.12 0.00
CA GLU A 676 26.07 -39.83 0.37
C GLU A 676 25.19 -39.91 1.64
N ASN A 677 25.15 -41.08 2.27
CA ASN A 677 23.99 -42.01 2.28
C ASN A 677 24.17 -43.01 3.44
N GLU A 678 25.44 -43.26 3.82
CA GLU A 678 25.88 -44.18 4.88
C GLU A 678 25.51 -43.75 6.32
N LEU A 679 25.07 -42.52 6.58
CA LEU A 679 24.88 -42.00 7.94
C LEU A 679 23.49 -41.38 8.20
N ILE A 680 22.46 -42.02 7.66
CA ILE A 680 21.26 -42.31 8.47
C ILE A 680 21.57 -43.45 9.47
N VAL A 681 22.53 -44.34 9.14
CA VAL A 681 22.80 -45.61 9.83
C VAL A 681 23.29 -45.46 11.29
N ASN A 682 24.10 -44.44 11.62
CA ASN A 682 24.44 -44.18 13.04
C ASN A 682 23.23 -43.73 13.88
N GLU A 683 22.21 -43.14 13.27
CA GLU A 683 20.99 -42.69 13.96
C GLU A 683 20.00 -43.85 14.19
N SER A 684 20.55 -45.06 14.34
CA SER A 684 19.90 -46.23 14.95
C SER A 684 20.88 -47.05 15.80
N LEU A 685 22.18 -47.08 15.45
CA LEU A 685 23.21 -47.86 16.15
C LEU A 685 23.43 -47.56 17.65
N HIS A 686 22.87 -46.46 18.19
CA HIS A 686 22.88 -46.16 19.64
C HIS A 686 21.47 -45.97 20.23
N GLY A 687 20.44 -46.46 19.53
CA GLY A 687 19.03 -46.39 19.92
C GLY A 687 18.56 -47.44 20.95
N GLN A 688 19.16 -47.40 22.14
CA GLN A 688 18.60 -47.86 23.44
C GLN A 688 18.03 -49.29 23.65
N HIS A 689 18.73 -50.01 24.53
CA HIS A 689 18.27 -51.02 25.50
C HIS A 689 17.44 -52.23 25.01
N LEU A 690 18.16 -53.36 24.92
CA LEU A 690 17.61 -54.71 24.98
C LEU A 690 17.95 -55.30 26.36
N GLU A 691 17.12 -55.02 27.37
CA GLU A 691 17.07 -55.76 28.63
C GLU A 691 15.62 -56.11 28.97
N PHE A 692 15.37 -57.41 29.17
CA PHE A 692 14.25 -58.10 29.84
C PHE A 692 13.03 -57.25 30.30
N ALA A 693 11.76 -57.59 30.00
CA ALA A 693 11.14 -58.90 30.15
C ALA A 693 9.70 -58.97 29.54
N GLU A 694 9.24 -60.19 29.27
CA GLU A 694 7.82 -60.67 29.29
C GLU A 694 6.67 -59.81 28.71
N SER A 695 6.14 -60.25 27.56
CA SER A 695 4.84 -60.97 27.55
C SER A 695 4.43 -61.51 26.16
N SER A 696 3.79 -62.68 26.16
CA SER A 696 2.99 -63.30 25.09
C SER A 696 3.63 -63.66 23.72
N LYS A 697 3.88 -64.96 23.51
CA LYS A 697 3.99 -65.61 22.19
C LYS A 697 2.75 -66.48 21.93
N VAL A 698 2.09 -66.32 20.77
CA VAL A 698 1.25 -67.28 20.01
C VAL A 698 1.18 -66.74 18.56
N ALA A 699 1.38 -67.47 17.45
CA ALA A 699 1.87 -68.83 17.22
C ALA A 699 2.93 -68.85 16.07
N ASP A 700 2.54 -69.34 14.87
CA ASP A 700 3.19 -69.37 13.55
C ASP A 700 4.72 -69.26 13.48
N LYS A 701 5.39 -70.42 13.50
CA LYS A 701 6.83 -70.54 13.21
C LYS A 701 7.29 -71.72 12.36
N ASP A 702 6.42 -72.68 12.03
CA ASP A 702 6.88 -73.98 11.53
C ASP A 702 7.07 -74.04 9.99
N ASP A 703 6.23 -73.35 9.21
CA ASP A 703 6.21 -73.47 7.74
C ASP A 703 7.48 -72.99 7.02
N ASN A 704 8.11 -71.91 7.49
CA ASN A 704 9.33 -71.39 6.86
C ASN A 704 10.55 -72.26 7.17
N SER A 705 10.62 -72.86 8.37
CA SER A 705 11.77 -73.71 8.76
C SER A 705 11.88 -74.98 7.92
N ILE A 706 10.77 -75.47 7.35
CA ILE A 706 10.79 -76.66 6.49
C ILE A 706 11.24 -76.29 5.07
N LYS A 707 10.73 -75.18 4.52
CA LYS A 707 11.12 -74.70 3.17
C LYS A 707 12.61 -74.40 3.06
N ASP A 708 13.19 -73.76 4.07
CA ASP A 708 14.61 -73.42 4.06
C ASP A 708 15.51 -74.67 4.18
N LYS A 709 15.10 -75.67 4.99
CA LYS A 709 15.79 -76.98 5.04
C LYS A 709 15.71 -77.75 3.72
N VAL A 710 14.54 -77.76 3.07
CA VAL A 710 14.39 -78.43 1.76
C VAL A 710 15.31 -77.78 0.72
N ARG A 711 15.35 -76.44 0.68
CA ARG A 711 16.27 -75.68 -0.19
C ARG A 711 17.73 -76.07 0.05
N GLU A 712 18.17 -76.05 1.30
CA GLU A 712 19.55 -76.43 1.71
C GLU A 712 19.88 -77.87 1.29
N THR A 713 18.95 -78.82 1.47
CA THR A 713 19.18 -80.21 1.04
C THR A 713 19.23 -80.39 -0.47
N MET A 714 18.45 -79.63 -1.25
CA MET A 714 18.47 -79.71 -2.71
C MET A 714 19.74 -79.07 -3.29
N GLU A 715 20.14 -77.91 -2.77
CA GLU A 715 21.39 -77.23 -3.16
C GLU A 715 22.61 -78.09 -2.84
N LYS A 716 22.63 -78.72 -1.66
CA LYS A 716 23.68 -79.66 -1.28
C LYS A 716 23.72 -80.90 -2.20
N ALA A 717 22.57 -81.53 -2.46
CA ALA A 717 22.49 -82.69 -3.36
C ALA A 717 22.94 -82.35 -4.80
N PHE A 718 22.68 -81.13 -5.27
CA PHE A 718 23.16 -80.64 -6.56
C PHE A 718 24.71 -80.54 -6.58
N TRP A 719 25.32 -79.86 -5.61
CA TRP A 719 26.78 -79.73 -5.55
C TRP A 719 27.50 -81.05 -5.27
N ASP A 720 26.92 -81.93 -4.44
CA ASP A 720 27.42 -83.29 -4.22
C ASP A 720 27.40 -84.10 -5.53
N SER A 721 26.35 -83.98 -6.36
CA SER A 721 26.27 -84.62 -7.68
C SER A 721 27.32 -84.10 -8.67
N VAL A 722 27.56 -82.78 -8.72
CA VAL A 722 28.64 -82.19 -9.53
C VAL A 722 30.01 -82.70 -9.07
N MET A 723 30.30 -82.67 -7.76
CA MET A 723 31.54 -83.21 -7.21
C MET A 723 31.71 -84.72 -7.39
N GLU A 724 30.63 -85.49 -7.35
CA GLU A 724 30.70 -86.94 -7.57
C GLU A 724 30.94 -87.28 -9.05
N SER A 725 30.38 -86.48 -9.98
CA SER A 725 30.65 -86.61 -11.41
C SER A 725 32.14 -86.38 -11.77
N MET A 726 32.84 -85.53 -11.01
CA MET A 726 34.29 -85.32 -11.15
C MET A 726 35.14 -86.43 -10.50
N LYS A 727 34.55 -87.32 -9.69
CA LYS A 727 35.28 -88.36 -8.94
C LYS A 727 35.08 -89.78 -9.47
N LYS A 728 34.02 -90.03 -10.25
CA LYS A 728 33.65 -91.39 -10.71
C LYS A 728 34.27 -91.79 -12.06
N ASP A 729 34.45 -90.84 -12.97
CA ASP A 729 35.08 -91.06 -14.28
C ASP A 729 36.42 -90.31 -14.32
N GLU A 730 37.49 -90.95 -14.80
CA GLU A 730 38.77 -90.26 -15.06
C GLU A 730 38.56 -89.11 -16.07
N ASN A 731 38.77 -87.89 -15.58
CA ASN A 731 38.94 -86.64 -16.32
C ASN A 731 37.87 -86.30 -17.37
N ARG A 732 36.59 -86.35 -16.98
CA ARG A 732 35.47 -85.80 -17.77
C ARG A 732 34.87 -84.53 -17.17
N TYR A 733 35.57 -83.42 -17.32
CA TYR A 733 35.09 -82.08 -16.94
C TYR A 733 33.88 -81.59 -17.75
N ASN A 734 33.39 -82.37 -18.73
CA ASN A 734 32.23 -82.05 -19.57
C ASN A 734 31.03 -81.51 -18.77
N ARG A 735 30.71 -82.12 -17.62
CA ARG A 735 29.57 -81.66 -16.79
C ARG A 735 29.77 -80.26 -16.20
N VAL A 736 31.02 -79.86 -15.95
CA VAL A 736 31.39 -78.50 -15.50
C VAL A 736 31.41 -77.53 -16.69
N VAL A 737 31.90 -77.97 -17.85
CA VAL A 737 31.87 -77.17 -19.10
C VAL A 737 30.42 -76.88 -19.53
N ASP A 738 29.52 -77.85 -19.42
CA ASP A 738 28.09 -77.67 -19.69
C ASP A 738 27.42 -76.76 -18.64
N LEU A 739 27.82 -76.85 -17.36
CA LEU A 739 27.30 -75.94 -16.33
C LEU A 739 27.78 -74.48 -16.57
N MET A 740 29.02 -74.29 -16.98
CA MET A 740 29.56 -72.98 -17.38
C MET A 740 28.91 -72.48 -18.67
N ARG A 741 28.49 -73.38 -19.58
CA ARG A 741 27.66 -73.06 -20.75
C ARG A 741 26.30 -72.54 -20.36
N GLU A 742 25.57 -73.29 -19.54
CA GLU A 742 24.25 -72.91 -19.01
C GLU A 742 24.33 -71.56 -18.28
N ALA A 743 25.32 -71.39 -17.38
CA ALA A 743 25.52 -70.13 -16.65
C ALA A 743 25.86 -68.94 -17.58
N ARG A 744 26.73 -69.12 -18.58
CA ARG A 744 27.06 -68.08 -19.56
C ARG A 744 25.85 -67.72 -20.42
N ASP A 745 25.11 -68.72 -20.89
CA ASP A 745 23.98 -68.51 -21.80
C ASP A 745 22.78 -67.90 -21.06
N GLU A 746 22.54 -68.25 -19.78
CA GLU A 746 21.59 -67.54 -18.91
C GLU A 746 22.04 -66.11 -18.59
N LEU A 747 23.31 -65.89 -18.21
CA LEU A 747 23.85 -64.54 -17.99
C LEU A 747 23.73 -63.68 -19.25
N CYS A 748 24.05 -64.22 -20.43
CA CYS A 748 23.85 -63.54 -21.71
C CYS A 748 22.37 -63.31 -22.03
N SER A 749 21.45 -64.16 -21.57
CA SER A 749 20.00 -63.94 -21.74
C SER A 749 19.50 -62.75 -20.90
N LEU A 750 20.01 -62.60 -19.68
CA LEU A 750 19.65 -61.56 -18.71
C LEU A 750 20.42 -60.24 -18.91
N ALA A 751 21.61 -60.29 -19.52
CA ALA A 751 22.49 -59.13 -19.70
C ALA A 751 22.15 -58.27 -20.93
N PRO A 752 22.39 -56.94 -20.86
CA PRO A 752 22.26 -56.02 -21.99
C PRO A 752 23.18 -56.37 -23.17
N GLN A 753 22.75 -56.05 -24.40
CA GLN A 753 23.49 -56.35 -25.64
C GLN A 753 24.98 -55.99 -25.62
N SER A 754 25.35 -54.87 -24.97
CA SER A 754 26.74 -54.37 -24.88
C SER A 754 27.68 -55.31 -24.11
N TRP A 755 27.17 -56.06 -23.14
CA TRP A 755 27.99 -56.93 -22.29
C TRP A 755 28.04 -58.37 -22.76
N ARG A 756 27.15 -58.80 -23.68
CA ARG A 756 27.10 -60.18 -24.17
C ARG A 756 28.40 -60.60 -24.84
N GLN A 757 29.06 -59.68 -25.53
CA GLN A 757 30.37 -59.95 -26.14
C GLN A 757 31.47 -60.07 -25.08
N GLU A 758 31.56 -59.14 -24.12
CA GLU A 758 32.51 -59.21 -23.00
C GLU A 758 32.32 -60.47 -22.13
N ILE A 759 31.07 -60.88 -21.87
CA ILE A 759 30.74 -62.12 -21.13
C ILE A 759 31.14 -63.37 -21.93
N SER A 760 30.95 -63.35 -23.25
CA SER A 760 31.33 -64.48 -24.12
C SER A 760 32.85 -64.60 -24.29
N GLU A 761 33.57 -63.48 -24.29
CA GLU A 761 35.04 -63.43 -24.31
C GLU A 761 35.65 -63.78 -22.94
N ALA A 762 34.96 -63.47 -21.83
CA ALA A 762 35.40 -63.83 -20.48
C ALA A 762 35.10 -65.29 -20.09
N ILE A 763 34.00 -65.86 -20.59
CA ILE A 763 33.63 -67.28 -20.40
C ILE A 763 33.72 -68.00 -21.76
N ASP A 764 34.93 -68.08 -22.28
CA ASP A 764 35.24 -68.80 -23.52
C ASP A 764 35.20 -70.32 -23.27
N ILE A 765 34.18 -70.96 -23.85
CA ILE A 765 33.93 -72.40 -23.70
C ILE A 765 34.88 -73.23 -24.58
N ASP A 766 35.38 -72.67 -25.68
CA ASP A 766 36.33 -73.36 -26.55
C ASP A 766 37.71 -73.42 -25.87
N ILE A 767 38.07 -72.41 -25.07
CA ILE A 767 39.23 -72.47 -24.17
C ILE A 767 38.97 -73.44 -23.00
N LEU A 768 37.83 -73.35 -22.30
CA LEU A 768 37.53 -74.22 -21.16
C LEU A 768 37.46 -75.71 -21.55
N SER A 769 36.95 -76.02 -22.74
CA SER A 769 36.93 -77.39 -23.26
C SER A 769 38.31 -77.88 -23.72
N GLN A 770 39.19 -77.01 -24.24
CA GLN A 770 40.59 -77.37 -24.51
C GLN A 770 41.36 -77.71 -23.22
N PHE A 771 41.18 -76.93 -22.16
CA PHE A 771 41.79 -77.23 -20.85
C PHE A 771 41.23 -78.52 -20.23
N ALA A 772 39.95 -78.84 -20.46
CA ALA A 772 39.32 -80.10 -20.02
C ALA A 772 39.89 -81.37 -20.69
N PHE A 773 40.54 -81.25 -21.85
CA PHE A 773 41.18 -82.38 -22.56
C PHE A 773 42.70 -82.49 -22.32
N LEU A 774 43.30 -81.53 -21.60
CA LEU A 774 44.75 -81.43 -21.38
C LEU A 774 45.22 -81.93 -20.00
N PHE A 775 44.31 -82.47 -19.18
CA PHE A 775 44.59 -83.01 -17.84
C PHE A 775 44.00 -84.41 -17.65
#